data_AF-A0A9P0Z462-F1
#
_entry.id   AF-A0A9P0Z462-F1
#
_cell.length_a   1.000
_cell.length_b   1.000
_cell.length_c   1.000
_cell.angle_alpha   90.00
_cell.angle_beta   90.00
_cell.angle_gamma   90.00
#
_symmetry.space_group_name_H-M   'P 1'
#
loop_
_entity.id
_entity.type
_entity.pdbx_description
1 polymer ?
#
loop_
_entity_poly.entity_id
_entity_poly.type
_entity_poly.pdbx_seq_one_letter_code
_entity_poly.pdbx_strand_id
1 'polypeptide(L)'
;MSGALSALSILCESSHIKHTLREERRPFSSGISQRIKEDHVAARIARGAKAEVIRQDRRCNGSSNRSPKITKNEMSDVVSKGRRCLIREHATLKHHTHYYYSSGREQKLSENVQFTNCSSPSLSQMYQLRRDELQSPIQLLPNVMQPIKLMATKTKEKKTEIFFKQDEGIPSLETGINLPVFAGNGTLNPTQLANSTASEMCITKANLQERLGSIYEKVFIVDNISLAKEVVSKLTNEYRDLIHACDTEVSKINVKKETPVGHGEIICFSIYSGPIADFGKGKSCVWIDVLDGGGKDILVEFAPFFEDPSIRKVWHNYSFDCHVIENYGLKISGFHADTMHMARLWDSSRRAKGGYSLEALTGDNYVMCDARVSPGKELFGKVSMKTIFGRKKLKKDGTEGKVDIIPLVEELQRADRKLWISYSALDSISTLMLYESLKTKLSNLVWVFDGVYKGNMLNFYNRYWLPFGELLVQMETEGMLVDCAYLAELQKVAQAEQEIASLRFRNWASKYCPDAKYMNVGSDQQLRQLFFGGALNKDPNEILDNKKDFKILNTLNIIEDGKKVPSKYNKITLYKIGGHIEVDLHTASGWPSVSGDALKALAGKISADIQTTSGSDYSEEEGSVSDNDEPYVANKEAPCAEISGYGTAYKAFGGGKEGIEACHAIASLIQVCSINSLISNFIIPLQGGEISGSNGRIHCSLNLNTETGRLSARRPNLQNQPALEKDRYKIRQAFIAAPGNSLVVADYGQLELRILAHLANCKSMLAAFEAGGDFHSRTALSMYPHIREAIENKHVLLEWDPQPGEDMPPVPLLKDAFASERRKAKMLNFSIAYGKTTVGLARDWKVSLKEAEETVNRWYSNRKEVLSWQEQRKSEAHEFGCVYTLLGRARWFPSLKKANSSLKSHIERAAINTPVQGSAADVAMCAMLEISKNRRLEELGWKLLLQVHDEVILEGPTESAEEAKAIVVDCMSKPFHGKNILRVGLSVDAKCAKNWYSAK
;
A
#
# COMPACT_ATOMS: atom_id res chain seq x y z
N MET A 1 -44.75 -19.01 -11.83
CA MET A 1 -45.38 -18.86 -10.49
C MET A 1 -44.27 -18.73 -9.43
N SER A 2 -44.60 -18.59 -8.14
CA SER A 2 -43.67 -18.27 -7.03
C SER A 2 -42.41 -19.15 -6.96
N GLY A 3 -41.27 -18.72 -6.40
CA GLY A 3 -40.91 -17.45 -5.74
C GLY A 3 -39.39 -17.45 -5.45
N ALA A 4 -38.81 -16.36 -4.94
CA ALA A 4 -37.36 -16.25 -4.73
C ALA A 4 -36.99 -15.72 -3.34
N LEU A 5 -35.81 -16.13 -2.85
CA LEU A 5 -34.89 -15.40 -1.95
C LEU A 5 -35.47 -14.66 -0.72
N SER A 6 -35.07 -15.04 0.50
CA SER A 6 -33.96 -14.39 1.24
C SER A 6 -33.95 -14.62 2.76
N ALA A 7 -32.79 -15.08 3.26
CA ALA A 7 -32.03 -14.65 4.45
C ALA A 7 -32.69 -14.28 5.83
N LEU A 8 -32.12 -14.90 6.87
CA LEU A 8 -31.70 -14.35 8.19
C LEU A 8 -32.70 -13.59 9.11
N SER A 9 -32.95 -14.18 10.29
CA SER A 9 -32.88 -13.49 11.59
C SER A 9 -32.48 -14.48 12.72
N ILE A 10 -32.18 -13.97 13.92
CA ILE A 10 -31.49 -14.68 15.02
C ILE A 10 -32.34 -14.63 16.29
N LEU A 11 -32.50 -15.74 17.03
CA LEU A 11 -32.29 -15.88 18.50
C LEU A 11 -32.83 -17.21 19.07
N CYS A 12 -32.38 -17.54 20.28
CA CYS A 12 -32.65 -18.80 20.99
C CYS A 12 -34.11 -18.99 21.40
N GLU A 13 -34.62 -20.23 21.28
CA GLU A 13 -35.22 -20.94 22.43
C GLU A 13 -35.26 -22.46 22.19
N SER A 14 -35.56 -23.22 23.24
CA SER A 14 -35.31 -24.67 23.32
C SER A 14 -36.58 -25.54 23.22
N SER A 15 -36.38 -26.79 22.80
CA SER A 15 -37.16 -28.01 23.11
C SER A 15 -38.24 -28.53 22.14
N HIS A 16 -38.25 -29.87 22.03
CA HIS A 16 -39.24 -30.84 21.50
C HIS A 16 -39.72 -30.73 20.04
N ILE A 17 -39.25 -31.57 19.09
CA ILE A 17 -39.45 -33.04 18.90
C ILE A 17 -40.86 -33.42 18.39
N LYS A 18 -40.93 -34.02 17.18
CA LYS A 18 -41.58 -35.33 16.92
C LYS A 18 -41.27 -35.94 15.53
N HIS A 19 -40.83 -37.21 15.56
CA HIS A 19 -40.83 -38.27 14.51
C HIS A 19 -40.14 -38.00 13.14
N THR A 20 -39.44 -38.96 12.52
CA THR A 20 -39.29 -40.44 12.71
C THR A 20 -37.83 -40.84 12.30
N LEU A 21 -37.27 -42.07 12.36
CA LEU A 21 -37.69 -43.48 12.49
C LEU A 21 -36.55 -44.31 13.15
N ARG A 22 -36.90 -45.48 13.74
CA ARG A 22 -36.04 -46.67 14.10
C ARG A 22 -34.84 -46.48 15.04
N GLU A 23 -34.83 -47.06 16.25
CA GLU A 23 -34.69 -48.51 16.61
C GLU A 23 -33.25 -49.01 16.33
N GLU A 24 -32.43 -49.48 17.27
CA GLU A 24 -32.57 -49.78 18.72
C GLU A 24 -31.26 -49.42 19.49
N ARG A 25 -31.05 -49.56 20.81
CA ARG A 25 -31.82 -50.17 21.92
C ARG A 25 -31.68 -49.32 23.23
N ARG A 26 -31.44 -49.95 24.38
CA ARG A 26 -31.27 -49.44 25.78
C ARG A 26 -30.50 -50.53 26.60
N PRO A 27 -30.08 -50.37 27.89
CA PRO A 27 -30.63 -49.46 28.93
C PRO A 27 -29.67 -48.78 29.96
N PHE A 28 -30.10 -47.58 30.44
CA PHE A 28 -30.10 -47.08 31.84
C PHE A 28 -28.76 -46.91 32.63
N SER A 29 -28.58 -45.94 33.55
CA SER A 29 -29.38 -44.74 33.93
C SER A 29 -28.63 -43.85 34.95
N SER A 30 -29.03 -42.56 35.05
CA SER A 30 -29.08 -41.69 36.26
C SER A 30 -27.90 -41.62 37.25
N GLY A 31 -27.46 -40.45 37.74
CA GLY A 31 -27.96 -39.08 37.61
C GLY A 31 -27.58 -38.21 38.83
N ILE A 32 -28.12 -36.98 38.88
CA ILE A 32 -28.18 -36.09 40.07
C ILE A 32 -26.89 -35.38 40.51
N SER A 33 -26.75 -34.14 39.98
CA SER A 33 -26.50 -32.87 40.69
C SER A 33 -26.16 -32.89 42.20
N GLN A 34 -25.03 -32.25 42.57
CA GLN A 34 -25.07 -31.10 43.48
C GLN A 34 -23.80 -30.23 43.42
N ARG A 35 -23.96 -28.92 43.67
CA ARG A 35 -22.88 -27.98 43.97
C ARG A 35 -22.44 -28.17 45.43
N ILE A 36 -21.16 -27.92 45.75
CA ILE A 36 -20.70 -26.85 46.66
C ILE A 36 -19.17 -26.95 46.89
N LYS A 37 -18.59 -25.78 47.20
CA LYS A 37 -17.23 -25.40 47.61
C LYS A 37 -16.42 -26.46 48.40
N GLU A 38 -15.11 -26.49 48.15
CA GLU A 38 -13.99 -26.23 49.09
C GLU A 38 -12.67 -26.47 48.29
N ASP A 39 -11.75 -25.52 48.20
CA ASP A 39 -10.73 -25.11 49.17
C ASP A 39 -9.58 -26.11 49.41
N HIS A 40 -8.37 -25.56 49.25
CA HIS A 40 -7.12 -25.88 49.93
C HIS A 40 -6.38 -27.24 49.80
N VAL A 41 -5.08 -27.05 49.52
CA VAL A 41 -3.90 -27.79 50.04
C VAL A 41 -3.45 -29.06 49.32
N ALA A 42 -2.13 -29.09 49.15
CA ALA A 42 -1.35 -30.08 48.44
C ALA A 42 -1.11 -31.39 49.23
N ALA A 43 -0.74 -32.42 48.45
CA ALA A 43 0.41 -33.29 48.66
C ALA A 43 0.18 -34.78 48.97
N ARG A 44 0.83 -35.60 48.10
CA ARG A 44 1.64 -36.80 48.38
C ARG A 44 1.02 -38.22 48.43
N ILE A 45 1.49 -39.01 47.45
CA ILE A 45 2.29 -40.26 47.57
C ILE A 45 1.61 -41.65 47.51
N ALA A 46 2.27 -42.53 46.73
CA ALA A 46 2.29 -44.02 46.77
C ALA A 46 1.04 -44.79 46.26
N ARG A 47 1.14 -46.01 45.69
CA ARG A 47 2.29 -46.91 45.37
C ARG A 47 1.89 -48.03 44.38
N GLY A 48 2.87 -48.60 43.66
CA GLY A 48 2.83 -49.99 43.10
C GLY A 48 2.33 -50.15 41.65
N ALA A 49 2.67 -51.21 40.90
CA ALA A 49 3.63 -52.30 41.12
C ALA A 49 3.90 -53.13 39.82
N LYS A 50 4.91 -54.03 39.84
CA LYS A 50 5.27 -55.12 38.87
C LYS A 50 5.94 -54.64 37.55
N ALA A 51 7.15 -55.09 37.16
CA ALA A 51 7.71 -56.46 36.92
C ALA A 51 7.23 -57.06 35.59
N GLU A 52 8.00 -57.71 34.70
CA GLU A 52 9.41 -58.10 34.55
C GLU A 52 9.48 -58.96 33.26
N VAL A 53 10.64 -59.07 32.58
CA VAL A 53 11.25 -60.30 31.97
C VAL A 53 12.37 -59.91 30.98
N ILE A 54 13.39 -60.78 30.86
CA ILE A 54 14.78 -60.50 30.45
C ILE A 54 15.24 -61.40 29.29
N ARG A 55 16.17 -60.91 28.42
CA ARG A 55 17.39 -61.54 27.85
C ARG A 55 17.92 -60.70 26.66
N GLN A 56 19.21 -60.58 26.31
CA GLN A 56 20.52 -61.11 26.77
C GLN A 56 21.64 -60.12 26.25
N ASP A 57 22.95 -60.14 26.53
CA ASP A 57 23.89 -60.99 27.30
C ASP A 57 25.16 -60.15 27.70
N ARG A 58 26.12 -60.75 28.42
CA ARG A 58 27.59 -60.44 28.57
C ARG A 58 28.05 -58.97 28.81
N ARG A 59 28.57 -58.57 29.99
CA ARG A 59 29.78 -59.00 30.76
C ARG A 59 31.15 -58.71 30.12
N CYS A 60 31.88 -57.76 30.74
CA CYS A 60 33.18 -58.04 31.35
C CYS A 60 33.39 -57.20 32.63
N ASN A 61 33.66 -57.93 33.72
CA ASN A 61 34.43 -57.68 34.95
C ASN A 61 35.18 -56.33 35.11
N GLY A 62 35.31 -55.75 36.32
CA GLY A 62 34.84 -56.21 37.64
C GLY A 62 35.37 -55.34 38.81
N SER A 63 35.04 -55.74 40.05
CA SER A 63 35.43 -55.14 41.36
C SER A 63 35.05 -53.65 41.58
N SER A 64 34.01 -53.30 42.33
CA SER A 64 33.87 -53.32 43.82
C SER A 64 34.61 -52.16 44.51
N ASN A 65 34.10 -51.50 45.57
CA ASN A 65 32.98 -51.85 46.45
C ASN A 65 32.52 -50.63 47.29
N ARG A 66 31.33 -50.74 47.92
CA ARG A 66 30.89 -50.01 49.15
C ARG A 66 30.67 -48.48 49.09
N SER A 67 29.39 -48.12 48.98
CA SER A 67 28.53 -47.48 50.01
C SER A 67 29.13 -47.19 51.42
N PRO A 68 28.46 -46.38 52.30
CA PRO A 68 27.23 -45.59 52.11
C PRO A 68 27.20 -44.21 52.85
N LYS A 69 25.99 -43.63 52.94
CA LYS A 69 25.34 -43.12 54.18
C LYS A 69 25.42 -41.61 54.54
N ILE A 70 24.26 -41.20 55.10
CA ILE A 70 24.01 -40.17 56.13
C ILE A 70 23.64 -38.75 55.65
N THR A 71 22.71 -38.19 56.43
CA THR A 71 21.88 -37.01 56.22
C THR A 71 22.18 -35.93 57.25
N LYS A 72 21.83 -34.68 56.89
CA LYS A 72 21.51 -33.51 57.72
C LYS A 72 22.66 -32.73 58.37
N ASN A 73 22.47 -31.41 58.28
CA ASN A 73 23.26 -30.36 58.94
C ASN A 73 22.76 -30.12 60.37
N GLU A 74 23.70 -29.81 61.26
CA GLU A 74 23.60 -28.76 62.30
C GLU A 74 24.69 -27.73 61.93
N MET A 75 24.41 -26.43 61.85
CA MET A 75 24.22 -25.43 62.91
C MET A 75 25.56 -24.85 63.44
N SER A 76 25.73 -23.54 63.19
CA SER A 76 26.56 -22.53 63.90
C SER A 76 28.09 -22.65 64.02
N ASP A 77 28.72 -21.50 63.70
CA ASP A 77 29.82 -20.82 64.43
C ASP A 77 31.31 -20.85 63.99
N VAL A 78 31.74 -19.65 63.55
CA VAL A 78 32.88 -18.85 64.06
C VAL A 78 34.33 -19.27 63.75
N VAL A 79 34.89 -18.56 62.75
CA VAL A 79 36.25 -17.95 62.71
C VAL A 79 37.50 -18.85 62.63
N SER A 80 38.15 -18.91 61.45
CA SER A 80 39.32 -18.04 61.14
C SER A 80 40.10 -18.38 59.84
N LYS A 81 40.65 -17.32 59.21
CA LYS A 81 41.88 -17.24 58.37
C LYS A 81 42.12 -18.26 57.22
N GLY A 82 42.33 -17.78 55.97
CA GLY A 82 42.87 -18.69 54.94
C GLY A 82 43.18 -18.27 53.48
N ARG A 83 43.27 -16.99 53.11
CA ARG A 83 43.88 -16.47 51.84
C ARG A 83 43.77 -17.24 50.48
N ARG A 84 43.04 -16.62 49.53
CA ARG A 84 43.36 -16.43 48.07
C ARG A 84 43.42 -17.70 47.16
N CYS A 85 43.15 -17.63 45.85
CA CYS A 85 43.15 -16.50 44.91
C CYS A 85 42.28 -16.73 43.64
N LEU A 86 42.05 -15.65 42.87
CA LEU A 86 41.49 -15.57 41.48
C LEU A 86 39.96 -15.84 41.36
N ILE A 87 39.15 -15.12 40.55
CA ILE A 87 39.28 -13.95 39.66
C ILE A 87 37.88 -13.25 39.69
N ARG A 88 37.75 -11.95 40.01
CA ARG A 88 37.59 -10.80 39.09
C ARG A 88 36.37 -10.88 38.13
N GLU A 89 35.55 -9.84 37.91
CA GLU A 89 35.51 -8.46 38.46
C GLU A 89 34.14 -7.81 38.14
N HIS A 90 33.67 -6.87 38.97
CA HIS A 90 32.63 -5.89 38.60
C HIS A 90 32.70 -4.67 39.54
N ALA A 91 32.43 -3.46 39.00
CA ALA A 91 32.02 -2.20 39.65
C ALA A 91 32.90 -0.94 39.44
N THR A 92 32.40 -0.05 38.57
CA THR A 92 32.20 1.42 38.76
C THR A 92 33.24 2.32 39.46
N LEU A 93 33.63 3.40 38.77
CA LEU A 93 33.73 4.81 39.24
C LEU A 93 33.67 5.73 38.00
N LYS A 94 32.80 6.74 37.86
CA LYS A 94 32.62 8.05 38.53
C LYS A 94 33.68 9.15 38.22
N HIS A 95 33.17 10.19 37.51
CA HIS A 95 33.48 11.63 37.60
C HIS A 95 34.66 12.32 36.86
N HIS A 96 34.25 13.21 35.93
CA HIS A 96 34.54 14.65 35.82
C HIS A 96 35.78 15.28 35.11
N THR A 97 35.41 16.25 34.26
CA THR A 97 35.99 17.60 33.99
C THR A 97 37.18 17.86 33.04
N HIS A 98 36.81 18.53 31.92
CA HIS A 98 37.35 19.81 31.37
C HIS A 98 38.71 19.94 30.62
N TYR A 99 38.55 20.30 29.33
CA TYR A 99 39.15 21.43 28.58
C TYR A 99 40.62 21.47 28.08
N TYR A 100 40.74 22.12 26.90
CA TYR A 100 41.88 22.78 26.22
C TYR A 100 42.91 21.99 25.37
N TYR A 101 42.72 22.11 24.04
CA TYR A 101 43.65 22.61 23.00
C TYR A 101 45.02 21.97 22.65
N SER A 102 45.36 22.20 21.36
CA SER A 102 46.71 22.20 20.71
C SER A 102 47.26 20.83 20.27
N SER A 103 47.45 20.63 18.95
CA SER A 103 48.75 20.56 18.22
C SER A 103 49.73 19.49 18.75
N GLY A 104 50.25 18.55 17.97
CA GLY A 104 50.66 18.59 16.56
C GLY A 104 52.18 18.32 16.48
N ARG A 105 52.67 17.64 15.41
CA ARG A 105 54.07 17.15 15.23
C ARG A 105 54.49 16.00 16.17
N GLU A 106 55.45 15.10 15.85
CA GLU A 106 56.02 14.59 14.58
C GLU A 106 56.87 13.32 14.87
N GLN A 107 57.49 12.71 13.83
CA GLN A 107 58.51 11.63 13.86
C GLN A 107 58.00 10.22 14.27
N LYS A 108 58.10 9.16 13.43
CA LYS A 108 59.22 8.49 12.71
C LYS A 108 60.20 7.72 13.61
N LEU A 109 60.28 6.42 13.33
CA LEU A 109 61.41 5.44 13.35
C LEU A 109 60.73 4.05 13.46
N SER A 110 60.60 3.17 12.45
CA SER A 110 61.56 2.51 11.53
C SER A 110 62.09 1.17 12.06
N GLU A 111 62.26 0.22 11.11
CA GLU A 111 62.94 -1.09 11.25
C GLU A 111 62.16 -2.22 11.97
N ASN A 112 62.34 -3.52 11.67
CA ASN A 112 62.59 -4.33 10.46
C ASN A 112 62.74 -5.81 10.93
N VAL A 113 63.07 -6.75 10.02
CA VAL A 113 63.38 -8.21 10.27
C VAL A 113 62.11 -9.09 10.40
N GLN A 114 61.69 -9.96 9.46
CA GLN A 114 62.31 -11.09 8.68
C GLN A 114 62.73 -12.30 9.56
N PHE A 115 62.63 -13.59 9.20
CA PHE A 115 62.33 -14.30 7.94
C PHE A 115 61.90 -15.78 8.22
N THR A 116 61.80 -16.63 7.18
CA THR A 116 61.60 -18.11 7.12
C THR A 116 60.13 -18.61 7.29
N ASN A 117 59.39 -19.18 6.32
CA ASN A 117 59.55 -19.94 5.05
C ASN A 117 59.83 -21.46 5.11
N CYS A 118 58.85 -22.25 4.65
CA CYS A 118 58.90 -23.57 3.95
C CYS A 118 57.44 -24.03 3.67
N SER A 119 56.98 -24.60 2.54
CA SER A 119 57.56 -24.89 1.21
C SER A 119 56.43 -24.99 0.14
N SER A 120 56.78 -24.82 -1.15
CA SER A 120 55.90 -24.81 -2.36
C SER A 120 55.77 -26.21 -3.02
N PRO A 121 55.20 -26.50 -4.25
CA PRO A 121 55.05 -25.72 -5.53
C PRO A 121 53.59 -25.62 -6.12
N SER A 122 53.13 -24.55 -6.81
CA SER A 122 53.44 -23.99 -8.17
C SER A 122 52.64 -24.68 -9.32
N LEU A 123 52.17 -24.10 -10.45
CA LEU A 123 52.37 -22.85 -11.24
C LEU A 123 51.02 -22.47 -11.95
N SER A 124 50.52 -21.23 -11.88
CA SER A 124 50.63 -20.14 -12.88
C SER A 124 49.64 -20.11 -14.06
N GLN A 125 48.81 -19.05 -14.10
CA GLN A 125 48.87 -17.97 -15.13
C GLN A 125 47.96 -16.79 -14.73
N MET A 126 48.26 -15.59 -15.26
CA MET A 126 47.61 -14.29 -14.99
C MET A 126 47.77 -13.72 -13.55
N TYR A 127 48.69 -12.75 -13.38
CA TYR A 127 48.48 -11.42 -12.73
C TYR A 127 49.80 -10.73 -12.35
N GLN A 128 50.31 -9.87 -13.23
CA GLN A 128 51.34 -8.81 -13.05
C GLN A 128 51.55 -8.19 -14.45
N LEU A 129 51.57 -6.88 -14.73
CA LEU A 129 52.01 -5.64 -14.04
C LEU A 129 50.99 -4.51 -14.41
N ARG A 130 51.05 -3.24 -13.96
CA ARG A 130 52.14 -2.42 -13.39
C ARG A 130 51.56 -1.27 -12.54
N ARG A 131 52.40 -0.69 -11.67
CA ARG A 131 52.14 0.57 -10.93
C ARG A 131 52.79 1.75 -11.68
N ASP A 132 52.55 2.97 -11.18
CA ASP A 132 53.17 4.26 -11.56
C ASP A 132 52.59 4.83 -12.89
N GLU A 133 52.26 6.11 -13.03
CA GLU A 133 52.82 7.33 -12.41
C GLU A 133 51.75 8.28 -11.79
N LEU A 134 52.14 9.09 -10.79
CA LEU A 134 51.35 10.24 -10.31
C LEU A 134 52.20 11.27 -9.54
N GLN A 135 52.52 12.42 -10.17
CA GLN A 135 52.84 13.73 -9.56
C GLN A 135 52.96 14.74 -10.72
N SER A 136 52.22 15.85 -10.76
CA SER A 136 52.44 17.07 -9.96
C SER A 136 51.25 18.06 -10.13
N PRO A 137 51.14 19.18 -9.39
CA PRO A 137 49.85 19.82 -9.04
C PRO A 137 49.45 21.02 -9.91
N ILE A 138 48.19 21.50 -9.79
CA ILE A 138 47.81 22.94 -9.75
C ILE A 138 46.33 23.16 -9.36
N GLN A 139 46.13 24.03 -8.36
CA GLN A 139 45.00 24.92 -7.98
C GLN A 139 43.50 24.53 -8.14
N LEU A 140 42.77 24.72 -7.03
CA LEU A 140 41.30 24.75 -6.89
C LEU A 140 40.69 26.09 -7.35
N LEU A 141 39.55 26.06 -8.05
CA LEU A 141 38.47 27.08 -8.06
C LEU A 141 37.15 26.41 -8.58
N PRO A 142 35.95 26.99 -8.41
CA PRO A 142 34.73 26.20 -8.13
C PRO A 142 33.92 25.69 -9.33
N ASN A 143 33.25 24.56 -9.11
CA ASN A 143 32.34 23.90 -10.06
C ASN A 143 31.10 24.73 -10.39
N VAL A 144 30.84 24.92 -11.69
CA VAL A 144 29.53 25.28 -12.26
C VAL A 144 29.13 24.16 -13.23
N MET A 145 27.93 23.60 -13.08
CA MET A 145 27.42 22.58 -14.00
C MET A 145 27.18 23.16 -15.40
N GLN A 146 27.72 22.52 -16.43
CA GLN A 146 27.18 22.58 -17.79
C GLN A 146 27.03 21.16 -18.36
N PRO A 147 25.88 20.80 -18.94
CA PRO A 147 25.73 19.56 -19.69
C PRO A 147 26.37 19.69 -21.08
N ILE A 148 26.91 18.57 -21.58
CA ILE A 148 27.59 18.48 -22.87
C ILE A 148 26.60 18.79 -24.01
N LYS A 149 26.87 19.85 -24.78
CA LYS A 149 26.18 20.12 -26.05
C LYS A 149 26.73 19.23 -27.16
N LEU A 150 25.86 18.44 -27.77
CA LEU A 150 26.14 17.82 -29.06
C LEU A 150 26.26 18.93 -30.12
N MET A 151 27.35 18.95 -30.90
CA MET A 151 27.63 20.04 -31.83
C MET A 151 26.70 20.01 -33.06
N ALA A 152 26.08 21.15 -33.34
CA ALA A 152 25.57 21.50 -34.67
C ALA A 152 26.22 22.82 -35.09
N THR A 153 27.17 22.75 -36.03
CA THR A 153 27.89 23.91 -36.55
C THR A 153 27.00 24.76 -37.44
N LYS A 154 26.88 26.05 -37.13
CA LYS A 154 26.30 27.07 -38.03
C LYS A 154 27.33 28.15 -38.32
N THR A 155 27.73 28.27 -39.57
CA THR A 155 28.29 29.52 -40.12
C THR A 155 27.15 30.49 -40.40
N LYS A 156 27.35 31.77 -40.06
CA LYS A 156 26.45 32.89 -40.38
C LYS A 156 27.03 33.63 -41.59
N GLU A 157 26.17 34.24 -42.40
CA GLU A 157 26.52 35.54 -42.97
C GLU A 157 25.30 36.45 -43.23
N LYS A 158 25.57 37.70 -43.58
CA LYS A 158 24.66 38.85 -43.44
C LYS A 158 23.91 39.19 -44.73
N LYS A 159 22.82 39.96 -44.57
CA LYS A 159 22.15 40.72 -45.64
C LYS A 159 23.15 41.57 -46.46
N THR A 160 22.98 41.60 -47.78
CA THR A 160 22.84 42.83 -48.59
C THR A 160 21.97 42.49 -49.81
N GLU A 161 21.43 43.49 -50.49
CA GLU A 161 20.33 43.39 -51.45
C GLU A 161 20.76 43.83 -52.87
N ILE A 162 19.86 43.62 -53.86
CA ILE A 162 19.80 44.20 -55.24
C ILE A 162 20.90 43.86 -56.28
N PHE A 163 20.55 43.13 -57.38
CA PHE A 163 20.15 43.66 -58.72
C PHE A 163 20.30 42.65 -59.91
N PHE A 164 19.41 42.80 -60.91
CA PHE A 164 19.42 42.32 -62.32
C PHE A 164 19.28 40.82 -62.72
N LYS A 165 18.05 40.45 -63.10
CA LYS A 165 17.57 39.99 -64.43
C LYS A 165 18.47 39.17 -65.40
N GLN A 166 17.82 38.15 -66.01
CA GLN A 166 17.93 37.66 -67.40
C GLN A 166 19.27 36.97 -67.81
N ASP A 167 19.32 35.95 -68.68
CA ASP A 167 18.30 35.05 -69.29
C ASP A 167 19.03 33.86 -69.98
N GLU A 168 18.27 32.89 -70.53
CA GLU A 168 18.64 31.97 -71.65
C GLU A 168 19.68 30.83 -71.48
N GLY A 169 19.34 29.64 -72.01
CA GLY A 169 20.25 28.92 -72.92
C GLY A 169 20.81 27.53 -72.54
N ILE A 170 20.01 26.45 -72.66
CA ILE A 170 20.48 25.05 -72.81
C ILE A 170 20.09 24.54 -74.21
N PRO A 171 20.91 23.68 -74.85
CA PRO A 171 20.36 22.61 -75.70
C PRO A 171 20.82 21.19 -75.29
N SER A 172 19.82 20.31 -75.04
CA SER A 172 19.53 18.97 -75.66
C SER A 172 20.68 18.02 -76.09
N LEU A 173 20.56 16.68 -76.12
CA LEU A 173 19.49 15.70 -76.49
C LEU A 173 19.63 14.39 -75.66
N GLU A 174 18.73 13.38 -75.60
CA GLU A 174 17.25 13.25 -75.75
C GLU A 174 16.80 11.79 -75.37
N THR A 175 15.60 11.32 -75.79
CA THR A 175 14.94 9.99 -75.54
C THR A 175 14.53 9.66 -74.09
N GLY A 176 13.29 9.30 -73.73
CA GLY A 176 12.02 9.07 -74.46
C GLY A 176 11.38 7.74 -74.00
N ILE A 177 10.23 7.68 -73.31
CA ILE A 177 8.82 7.68 -73.79
C ILE A 177 7.91 7.72 -72.52
N ASN A 178 7.05 8.71 -72.23
CA ASN A 178 5.62 8.92 -72.64
C ASN A 178 4.63 7.81 -72.16
N LEU A 179 3.45 8.03 -71.54
CA LEU A 179 2.37 9.07 -71.52
C LEU A 179 1.47 8.87 -70.23
N PRO A 180 0.35 9.61 -69.98
CA PRO A 180 0.01 11.01 -70.23
C PRO A 180 -0.52 11.77 -68.97
N VAL A 181 -0.75 13.08 -69.10
CA VAL A 181 -1.42 13.95 -68.11
C VAL A 181 -2.76 14.44 -68.67
N PHE A 182 -3.76 14.66 -67.82
CA PHE A 182 -4.83 15.63 -68.07
C PHE A 182 -5.11 16.47 -66.82
N ALA A 183 -5.21 17.79 -67.01
CA ALA A 183 -5.58 18.77 -65.99
C ALA A 183 -6.91 19.43 -66.36
N GLY A 184 -7.72 19.79 -65.37
CA GLY A 184 -8.98 20.51 -65.57
C GLY A 184 -9.36 21.30 -64.31
N ASN A 185 -9.52 22.62 -64.47
CA ASN A 185 -9.97 23.50 -63.38
C ASN A 185 -11.45 23.30 -63.07
N GLY A 186 -11.83 23.33 -61.79
CA GLY A 186 -13.23 23.32 -61.37
C GLY A 186 -13.42 23.47 -59.86
N THR A 187 -13.83 24.67 -59.42
CA THR A 187 -14.27 24.95 -58.05
C THR A 187 -15.60 24.25 -57.75
N LEU A 188 -15.63 23.27 -56.84
CA LEU A 188 -16.88 22.60 -56.40
C LEU A 188 -16.84 22.20 -54.92
N ASN A 189 -18.04 22.03 -54.34
CA ASN A 189 -18.32 22.03 -52.90
C ASN A 189 -17.74 20.85 -52.08
N PRO A 190 -17.35 21.09 -50.81
CA PRO A 190 -16.95 20.03 -49.88
C PRO A 190 -18.16 19.31 -49.27
N THR A 191 -18.84 18.45 -50.03
CA THR A 191 -19.93 17.60 -49.47
C THR A 191 -20.03 16.19 -50.04
N GLN A 192 -19.19 15.80 -51.01
CA GLN A 192 -19.21 14.44 -51.61
C GLN A 192 -17.80 13.88 -51.85
N LEU A 193 -17.03 13.68 -50.77
CA LEU A 193 -15.89 12.74 -50.80
C LEU A 193 -15.69 12.03 -49.45
N ALA A 194 -16.78 11.51 -48.90
CA ALA A 194 -16.79 10.62 -47.74
C ALA A 194 -17.39 9.27 -48.14
N ASN A 195 -16.69 8.53 -49.01
CA ASN A 195 -16.98 7.13 -49.37
C ASN A 195 -15.80 6.54 -50.20
N SER A 196 -14.62 6.46 -49.60
CA SER A 196 -13.49 5.59 -50.04
C SER A 196 -12.32 5.61 -49.04
N THR A 197 -12.62 5.70 -47.74
CA THR A 197 -11.65 5.40 -46.69
C THR A 197 -11.69 3.91 -46.34
N ALA A 198 -10.54 3.37 -45.94
CA ALA A 198 -10.32 1.94 -45.73
C ALA A 198 -11.42 1.29 -44.88
N SER A 199 -11.84 0.08 -45.27
CA SER A 199 -12.74 -0.74 -44.46
C SER A 199 -12.06 -1.12 -43.15
N GLU A 200 -12.39 -0.41 -42.06
CA GLU A 200 -12.29 -0.99 -40.73
C GLU A 200 -13.20 -2.24 -40.72
N MET A 201 -12.61 -3.41 -40.96
CA MET A 201 -13.33 -4.67 -40.76
C MET A 201 -13.78 -4.70 -39.31
N CYS A 202 -15.10 -4.62 -39.09
CA CYS A 202 -15.69 -4.86 -37.78
C CYS A 202 -15.34 -6.30 -37.39
N ILE A 203 -14.30 -6.47 -36.56
CA ILE A 203 -13.81 -7.79 -36.17
C ILE A 203 -14.87 -8.46 -35.30
N THR A 204 -15.61 -9.39 -35.89
CA THR A 204 -16.68 -10.11 -35.20
C THR A 204 -16.09 -11.05 -34.14
N LYS A 205 -16.92 -11.42 -33.15
CA LYS A 205 -16.55 -12.43 -32.15
C LYS A 205 -16.12 -13.75 -32.82
N ALA A 206 -16.79 -14.16 -33.89
CA ALA A 206 -16.46 -15.36 -34.66
C ALA A 206 -15.05 -15.28 -35.25
N ASN A 207 -14.68 -14.16 -35.89
CA ASN A 207 -13.35 -13.98 -36.46
C ASN A 207 -12.25 -14.02 -35.38
N LEU A 208 -12.50 -13.48 -34.18
CA LEU A 208 -11.57 -13.59 -33.05
C LEU A 208 -11.41 -15.04 -32.56
N GLN A 209 -12.51 -15.76 -32.46
CA GLN A 209 -12.52 -17.17 -32.04
C GLN A 209 -11.80 -18.08 -33.05
N GLU A 210 -12.00 -17.85 -34.36
CA GLU A 210 -11.28 -18.56 -35.42
C GLU A 210 -9.77 -18.28 -35.40
N ARG A 211 -9.38 -16.99 -35.33
CA ARG A 211 -7.97 -16.59 -35.20
C ARG A 211 -7.31 -17.21 -33.98
N LEU A 212 -7.99 -17.21 -32.83
CA LEU A 212 -7.53 -17.83 -31.59
C LEU A 212 -7.40 -19.36 -31.77
N GLY A 213 -8.40 -20.03 -32.34
CA GLY A 213 -8.40 -21.48 -32.56
C GLY A 213 -7.26 -21.98 -33.46
N SER A 214 -6.63 -21.12 -34.27
CA SER A 214 -5.42 -21.43 -35.04
C SER A 214 -4.16 -21.65 -34.19
N ILE A 215 -4.19 -21.28 -32.91
CA ILE A 215 -3.08 -21.49 -31.97
C ILE A 215 -3.01 -22.97 -31.54
N TYR A 216 -4.16 -23.64 -31.38
CA TYR A 216 -4.26 -25.03 -30.93
C TYR A 216 -3.30 -26.00 -31.64
N GLU A 217 -3.14 -25.87 -32.96
CA GLU A 217 -2.27 -26.76 -33.75
C GLU A 217 -0.78 -26.61 -33.40
N LYS A 218 -0.39 -25.54 -32.69
CA LYS A 218 0.98 -25.26 -32.21
C LYS A 218 1.20 -25.67 -30.75
N VAL A 219 0.16 -26.11 -30.05
CA VAL A 219 0.18 -26.46 -28.62
C VAL A 219 0.32 -27.97 -28.45
N PHE A 220 1.31 -28.40 -27.67
CA PHE A 220 1.48 -29.77 -27.21
C PHE A 220 0.65 -29.96 -25.94
N ILE A 221 -0.22 -30.96 -25.91
CA ILE A 221 -1.13 -31.22 -24.79
C ILE A 221 -0.51 -32.30 -23.90
N VAL A 222 -0.43 -32.02 -22.61
CA VAL A 222 -0.04 -32.98 -21.57
C VAL A 222 -1.27 -33.27 -20.72
N ASP A 223 -1.82 -34.47 -20.86
CA ASP A 223 -3.05 -34.93 -20.19
C ASP A 223 -2.85 -36.22 -19.39
N ASN A 224 -1.58 -36.60 -19.14
CA ASN A 224 -1.23 -37.75 -18.32
C ASN A 224 0.22 -37.63 -17.78
N ILE A 225 0.51 -38.37 -16.70
CA ILE A 225 1.81 -38.39 -16.01
C ILE A 225 2.98 -38.81 -16.92
N SER A 226 2.75 -39.69 -17.90
CA SER A 226 3.83 -40.14 -18.80
C SER A 226 4.31 -39.02 -19.73
N LEU A 227 3.38 -38.25 -20.31
CA LEU A 227 3.71 -37.07 -21.10
C LEU A 227 4.31 -35.94 -20.25
N ALA A 228 3.85 -35.79 -19.00
CA ALA A 228 4.45 -34.83 -18.06
C ALA A 228 5.94 -35.12 -17.85
N LYS A 229 6.32 -36.38 -17.61
CA LYS A 229 7.72 -36.81 -17.47
C LYS A 229 8.58 -36.53 -18.70
N GLU A 230 8.05 -36.79 -19.91
CA GLU A 230 8.75 -36.49 -21.15
C GLU A 230 9.02 -34.98 -21.29
N VAL A 231 7.98 -34.15 -21.08
CA VAL A 231 8.10 -32.69 -21.16
C VAL A 231 9.04 -32.13 -20.10
N VAL A 232 8.96 -32.59 -18.86
CA VAL A 232 9.85 -32.14 -17.77
C VAL A 232 11.30 -32.53 -18.06
N SER A 233 11.55 -33.73 -18.60
CA SER A 233 12.90 -34.12 -19.05
C SER A 233 13.43 -33.17 -20.14
N LYS A 234 12.61 -32.81 -21.13
CA LYS A 234 12.97 -31.83 -22.17
C LYS A 234 13.24 -30.44 -21.58
N LEU A 235 12.39 -29.96 -20.67
CA LEU A 235 12.55 -28.65 -20.01
C LEU A 235 13.81 -28.57 -19.14
N THR A 236 14.15 -29.64 -18.41
CA THR A 236 15.26 -29.66 -17.45
C THR A 236 16.62 -29.99 -18.07
N ASN A 237 16.64 -30.68 -19.22
CA ASN A 237 17.85 -31.13 -19.90
C ASN A 237 18.09 -30.42 -21.25
N GLU A 238 17.19 -30.60 -22.22
CA GLU A 238 17.38 -30.13 -23.61
C GLU A 238 17.18 -28.61 -23.76
N TYR A 239 16.19 -28.07 -23.05
CA TYR A 239 15.76 -26.67 -23.17
C TYR A 239 16.11 -25.81 -21.95
N ARG A 240 16.93 -26.35 -21.04
CA ARG A 240 17.32 -25.75 -19.75
C ARG A 240 17.83 -24.30 -19.86
N ASP A 241 18.61 -24.02 -20.90
CA ASP A 241 19.24 -22.72 -21.15
C ASP A 241 18.30 -21.72 -21.85
N LEU A 242 17.07 -22.10 -22.20
CA LEU A 242 16.11 -21.18 -22.82
C LEU A 242 15.51 -20.22 -21.77
N ILE A 243 14.50 -19.48 -22.20
CA ILE A 243 13.66 -18.66 -21.32
C ILE A 243 12.24 -19.16 -21.52
N HIS A 244 11.61 -19.58 -20.44
CA HIS A 244 10.28 -20.19 -20.46
C HIS A 244 9.29 -19.15 -19.94
N ALA A 245 8.30 -18.77 -20.75
CA ALA A 245 7.16 -18.02 -20.24
C ALA A 245 6.13 -19.00 -19.66
N CYS A 246 5.65 -18.71 -18.46
CA CYS A 246 4.71 -19.54 -17.73
C CYS A 246 3.46 -18.74 -17.35
N ASP A 247 2.32 -19.42 -17.29
CA ASP A 247 1.00 -18.83 -16.99
C ASP A 247 0.07 -19.91 -16.41
N THR A 248 -0.73 -19.58 -15.39
CA THR A 248 -1.65 -20.50 -14.71
C THR A 248 -3.11 -20.07 -14.84
N GLU A 249 -3.99 -21.03 -15.13
CA GLU A 249 -5.44 -20.84 -15.11
C GLU A 249 -6.01 -21.46 -13.83
N VAL A 250 -6.78 -20.66 -13.08
CA VAL A 250 -7.13 -20.94 -11.68
C VAL A 250 -8.63 -20.81 -11.45
N SER A 251 -9.22 -21.79 -10.76
CA SER A 251 -10.61 -21.78 -10.31
C SER A 251 -10.74 -21.69 -8.78
N LYS A 252 -11.97 -21.67 -8.25
CA LYS A 252 -12.29 -21.59 -6.81
C LYS A 252 -11.60 -20.47 -6.03
N ILE A 253 -11.32 -19.33 -6.68
CA ILE A 253 -10.83 -18.11 -6.03
C ILE A 253 -11.66 -16.88 -6.43
N ASN A 254 -12.08 -16.11 -5.45
CA ASN A 254 -12.71 -14.81 -5.64
C ASN A 254 -11.64 -13.71 -5.62
N VAL A 255 -10.95 -13.52 -6.75
CA VAL A 255 -9.87 -12.53 -6.96
C VAL A 255 -10.22 -11.06 -6.71
N LYS A 256 -11.45 -10.75 -6.26
CA LYS A 256 -11.86 -9.42 -5.75
C LYS A 256 -11.77 -9.29 -4.24
N LYS A 257 -11.78 -10.41 -3.51
CA LYS A 257 -11.78 -10.50 -2.05
C LYS A 257 -10.51 -11.17 -1.52
N GLU A 258 -10.18 -12.33 -2.08
CA GLU A 258 -9.12 -13.23 -1.64
C GLU A 258 -7.78 -12.85 -2.29
N THR A 259 -6.69 -13.27 -1.64
CA THR A 259 -5.34 -13.33 -2.24
C THR A 259 -5.06 -14.77 -2.68
N PRO A 260 -4.17 -15.02 -3.66
CA PRO A 260 -3.83 -16.39 -4.08
C PRO A 260 -3.08 -17.21 -3.00
N VAL A 261 -2.57 -16.57 -1.94
CA VAL A 261 -1.94 -17.27 -0.81
C VAL A 261 -2.98 -18.15 -0.11
N GLY A 262 -2.82 -19.47 -0.19
CA GLY A 262 -3.74 -20.45 0.37
C GLY A 262 -5.09 -20.60 -0.33
N HIS A 263 -5.32 -19.92 -1.47
CA HIS A 263 -6.60 -19.92 -2.18
C HIS A 263 -6.45 -20.17 -3.69
N GLY A 264 -7.46 -20.82 -4.27
CA GLY A 264 -7.52 -21.15 -5.69
C GLY A 264 -6.92 -22.51 -6.02
N GLU A 265 -7.47 -23.14 -7.05
CA GLU A 265 -7.00 -24.43 -7.58
C GLU A 265 -6.61 -24.27 -9.05
N ILE A 266 -5.41 -24.74 -9.42
CA ILE A 266 -4.94 -24.73 -10.81
C ILE A 266 -5.72 -25.79 -11.60
N ILE A 267 -6.33 -25.37 -12.71
CA ILE A 267 -7.06 -26.27 -13.63
C ILE A 267 -6.23 -26.62 -14.88
N CYS A 268 -5.35 -25.71 -15.28
CA CYS A 268 -4.30 -25.96 -16.27
C CYS A 268 -3.22 -24.88 -16.15
N PHE A 269 -2.09 -25.11 -16.81
CA PHE A 269 -1.05 -24.10 -16.98
C PHE A 269 -0.40 -24.27 -18.35
N SER A 270 0.26 -23.21 -18.83
CA SER A 270 0.98 -23.24 -20.11
C SER A 270 2.44 -22.83 -19.96
N ILE A 271 3.31 -23.44 -20.77
CA ILE A 271 4.74 -23.16 -20.82
C ILE A 271 5.14 -22.94 -22.28
N TYR A 272 5.62 -21.73 -22.60
CA TYR A 272 6.17 -21.41 -23.92
C TYR A 272 7.68 -21.18 -23.85
N SER A 273 8.44 -22.01 -24.58
CA SER A 273 9.92 -22.00 -24.53
C SER A 273 10.57 -21.30 -25.74
N GLY A 274 9.79 -20.53 -26.50
CA GLY A 274 10.23 -19.89 -27.74
C GLY A 274 10.26 -20.85 -28.95
N PRO A 275 10.46 -20.32 -30.17
CA PRO A 275 10.26 -21.07 -31.42
C PRO A 275 11.35 -22.13 -31.73
N ILE A 276 12.38 -22.25 -30.89
CA ILE A 276 13.47 -23.22 -31.04
C ILE A 276 13.12 -24.57 -30.40
N ALA A 277 12.27 -24.56 -29.36
CA ALA A 277 11.87 -25.78 -28.66
C ALA A 277 10.86 -26.60 -29.47
N ASP A 278 11.04 -27.92 -29.50
CA ASP A 278 10.03 -28.88 -29.95
C ASP A 278 9.74 -29.93 -28.87
N PHE A 279 8.53 -29.87 -28.33
CA PHE A 279 8.02 -30.90 -27.41
C PHE A 279 7.44 -32.10 -28.18
N GLY A 280 7.09 -31.91 -29.45
CA GLY A 280 6.74 -32.96 -30.40
C GLY A 280 5.93 -32.42 -31.59
N LYS A 281 6.32 -32.80 -32.82
CA LYS A 281 5.68 -32.39 -34.09
C LYS A 281 5.80 -30.88 -34.39
N GLY A 282 6.92 -30.24 -34.03
CA GLY A 282 7.17 -28.81 -34.24
C GLY A 282 6.43 -27.90 -33.27
N LYS A 283 6.08 -28.38 -32.07
CA LYS A 283 5.25 -27.68 -31.08
C LYS A 283 6.11 -27.10 -29.96
N SER A 284 6.15 -25.78 -29.86
CA SER A 284 7.00 -25.01 -28.93
C SER A 284 6.28 -24.51 -27.67
N CYS A 285 4.94 -24.59 -27.64
CA CYS A 285 4.13 -24.30 -26.46
C CYS A 285 3.54 -25.60 -25.91
N VAL A 286 3.60 -25.78 -24.59
CA VAL A 286 2.95 -26.89 -23.89
C VAL A 286 1.78 -26.35 -23.08
N TRP A 287 0.67 -27.08 -23.08
CA TRP A 287 -0.47 -26.85 -22.20
C TRP A 287 -0.76 -28.12 -21.40
N ILE A 288 -0.89 -27.98 -20.09
CA ILE A 288 -0.94 -29.08 -19.14
C ILE A 288 -2.34 -29.14 -18.51
N ASP A 289 -3.04 -30.26 -18.68
CA ASP A 289 -4.37 -30.49 -18.12
C ASP A 289 -4.28 -31.01 -16.68
N VAL A 290 -4.34 -30.09 -15.72
CA VAL A 290 -4.38 -30.45 -14.29
C VAL A 290 -5.77 -30.97 -13.91
N LEU A 291 -6.84 -30.35 -14.42
CA LEU A 291 -8.23 -30.63 -14.06
C LEU A 291 -8.67 -32.06 -14.38
N ASP A 292 -8.40 -32.52 -15.60
CA ASP A 292 -8.89 -33.80 -16.12
C ASP A 292 -7.76 -34.81 -16.45
N GLY A 293 -6.49 -34.38 -16.50
CA GLY A 293 -5.36 -35.25 -16.89
C GLY A 293 -4.69 -36.06 -15.77
N GLY A 294 -4.96 -35.72 -14.50
CA GLY A 294 -4.32 -36.38 -13.35
C GLY A 294 -4.26 -35.57 -12.06
N GLY A 295 -4.85 -34.37 -12.02
CA GLY A 295 -4.92 -33.57 -10.80
C GLY A 295 -3.54 -33.13 -10.32
N LYS A 296 -3.40 -33.11 -8.99
CA LYS A 296 -2.16 -32.73 -8.29
C LYS A 296 -0.96 -33.57 -8.75
N ASP A 297 -1.15 -34.84 -9.10
CA ASP A 297 -0.04 -35.74 -9.41
C ASP A 297 0.72 -35.29 -10.67
N ILE A 298 0.01 -34.81 -11.72
CA ILE A 298 0.67 -34.19 -12.88
C ILE A 298 1.48 -32.96 -12.47
N LEU A 299 0.91 -32.08 -11.65
CA LEU A 299 1.56 -30.82 -11.28
C LEU A 299 2.86 -31.07 -10.49
N VAL A 300 2.86 -32.06 -9.59
CA VAL A 300 4.04 -32.44 -8.78
C VAL A 300 5.19 -32.96 -9.65
N GLU A 301 4.92 -33.62 -10.78
CA GLU A 301 5.98 -34.05 -11.71
C GLU A 301 6.77 -32.88 -12.32
N PHE A 302 6.22 -31.65 -12.31
CA PHE A 302 6.93 -30.44 -12.75
C PHE A 302 7.81 -29.80 -11.67
N ALA A 303 7.92 -30.37 -10.46
CA ALA A 303 8.83 -29.88 -9.41
C ALA A 303 10.28 -29.66 -9.92
N PRO A 304 10.91 -30.60 -10.67
CA PRO A 304 12.27 -30.41 -11.17
C PRO A 304 12.43 -29.24 -12.15
N PHE A 305 11.34 -28.78 -12.77
CA PHE A 305 11.33 -27.57 -13.59
C PHE A 305 11.13 -26.31 -12.73
N PHE A 306 10.10 -26.28 -11.88
CA PHE A 306 9.75 -25.09 -11.10
C PHE A 306 10.78 -24.74 -10.02
N GLU A 307 11.30 -25.75 -9.32
CA GLU A 307 12.19 -25.57 -8.16
C GLU A 307 13.66 -25.31 -8.55
N ASP A 308 14.04 -25.52 -9.81
CA ASP A 308 15.41 -25.31 -10.29
C ASP A 308 15.72 -23.81 -10.50
N PRO A 309 16.66 -23.21 -9.74
CA PRO A 309 16.96 -21.78 -9.84
C PRO A 309 17.74 -21.40 -11.11
N SER A 310 18.32 -22.36 -11.83
CA SER A 310 19.07 -22.09 -13.07
C SER A 310 18.17 -21.99 -14.31
N ILE A 311 17.00 -22.64 -14.28
CA ILE A 311 16.00 -22.57 -15.36
C ILE A 311 15.25 -21.24 -15.24
N ARG A 312 15.26 -20.45 -16.31
CA ARG A 312 14.76 -19.06 -16.32
C ARG A 312 13.27 -18.98 -16.67
N LYS A 313 12.43 -18.54 -15.73
CA LYS A 313 10.99 -18.37 -15.93
C LYS A 313 10.57 -16.90 -16.00
N VAL A 314 9.72 -16.57 -16.98
CA VAL A 314 9.17 -15.23 -17.20
C VAL A 314 7.65 -15.28 -17.07
N TRP A 315 7.10 -14.24 -16.45
CA TRP A 315 5.70 -14.20 -16.06
C TRP A 315 5.06 -12.86 -16.42
N HIS A 316 3.75 -12.79 -16.26
CA HIS A 316 3.00 -11.54 -16.25
C HIS A 316 2.20 -11.47 -14.95
N ASN A 317 2.65 -10.68 -13.97
CA ASN A 317 2.16 -10.69 -12.58
C ASN A 317 2.53 -11.97 -11.79
N TYR A 318 3.84 -12.25 -11.73
CA TYR A 318 4.48 -13.44 -11.12
C TYR A 318 3.94 -13.83 -9.74
N SER A 319 3.65 -12.84 -8.88
CA SER A 319 3.07 -13.05 -7.54
C SER A 319 1.87 -14.00 -7.58
N PHE A 320 0.96 -13.84 -8.55
CA PHE A 320 -0.25 -14.64 -8.59
C PHE A 320 0.03 -16.11 -8.89
N ASP A 321 0.76 -16.39 -9.98
CA ASP A 321 1.15 -17.74 -10.38
C ASP A 321 2.02 -18.43 -9.32
N CYS A 322 2.90 -17.67 -8.66
CA CYS A 322 3.77 -18.19 -7.61
C CYS A 322 2.96 -18.75 -6.44
N HIS A 323 2.05 -17.93 -5.87
CA HIS A 323 1.25 -18.34 -4.72
C HIS A 323 0.31 -19.52 -5.04
N VAL A 324 -0.31 -19.55 -6.23
CA VAL A 324 -1.23 -20.66 -6.57
C VAL A 324 -0.50 -21.98 -6.83
N ILE A 325 0.76 -21.96 -7.27
CA ILE A 325 1.60 -23.16 -7.39
C ILE A 325 2.14 -23.57 -6.01
N GLU A 326 2.56 -22.63 -5.17
CA GLU A 326 3.01 -22.91 -3.79
C GLU A 326 1.93 -23.56 -2.93
N ASN A 327 0.64 -23.29 -3.20
CA ASN A 327 -0.50 -23.98 -2.55
C ASN A 327 -0.46 -25.51 -2.73
N TYR A 328 0.24 -26.04 -3.74
CA TYR A 328 0.41 -27.48 -3.96
C TYR A 328 1.65 -28.06 -3.26
N GLY A 329 2.51 -27.21 -2.69
CA GLY A 329 3.75 -27.59 -2.01
C GLY A 329 5.01 -27.52 -2.87
N LEU A 330 4.96 -26.81 -4.02
CA LEU A 330 6.09 -26.64 -4.95
C LEU A 330 6.71 -25.25 -4.77
N LYS A 331 8.01 -25.16 -4.45
CA LYS A 331 8.66 -23.87 -4.22
C LYS A 331 9.28 -23.31 -5.50
N ILE A 332 8.63 -22.33 -6.14
CA ILE A 332 9.15 -21.76 -7.39
C ILE A 332 10.50 -21.06 -7.17
N SER A 333 11.43 -21.34 -8.08
CA SER A 333 12.74 -20.68 -8.18
C SER A 333 13.02 -20.31 -9.65
N GLY A 334 14.05 -19.49 -9.88
CA GLY A 334 14.45 -19.10 -11.25
C GLY A 334 13.57 -18.00 -11.86
N PHE A 335 13.04 -17.11 -11.02
CA PHE A 335 12.33 -15.91 -11.47
C PHE A 335 13.27 -15.01 -12.27
N HIS A 336 13.03 -14.91 -13.58
CA HIS A 336 13.91 -14.21 -14.52
C HIS A 336 13.36 -12.85 -14.95
N ALA A 337 12.03 -12.72 -15.09
CA ALA A 337 11.37 -11.43 -15.26
C ALA A 337 9.86 -11.47 -15.00
N ASP A 338 9.31 -10.31 -14.65
CA ASP A 338 7.88 -9.99 -14.74
C ASP A 338 7.66 -8.88 -15.77
N THR A 339 6.91 -9.19 -16.83
CA THR A 339 6.62 -8.25 -17.92
C THR A 339 5.78 -7.05 -17.49
N MET A 340 4.94 -7.18 -16.45
CA MET A 340 4.21 -6.06 -15.86
C MET A 340 5.19 -5.07 -15.21
N HIS A 341 6.18 -5.57 -14.47
CA HIS A 341 7.23 -4.73 -13.87
C HIS A 341 8.09 -4.06 -14.96
N MET A 342 8.50 -4.79 -16.00
CA MET A 342 9.28 -4.21 -17.10
C MET A 342 8.50 -3.12 -17.86
N ALA A 343 7.22 -3.34 -18.15
CA ALA A 343 6.36 -2.34 -18.81
C ALA A 343 6.15 -1.10 -17.93
N ARG A 344 5.99 -1.30 -16.62
CA ARG A 344 5.85 -0.24 -15.61
C ARG A 344 7.10 0.62 -15.46
N LEU A 345 8.29 0.03 -15.65
CA LEU A 345 9.57 0.73 -15.64
C LEU A 345 9.79 1.55 -16.91
N TRP A 346 9.38 1.01 -18.06
CA TRP A 346 9.53 1.62 -19.37
C TRP A 346 8.61 2.85 -19.58
N ASP A 347 7.29 2.69 -19.38
CA ASP A 347 6.32 3.79 -19.47
C ASP A 347 5.40 3.80 -18.25
N SER A 348 5.73 4.66 -17.28
CA SER A 348 4.96 4.88 -16.06
C SER A 348 3.63 5.63 -16.25
N SER A 349 3.27 6.04 -17.48
CA SER A 349 2.08 6.84 -17.80
C SER A 349 0.92 6.06 -18.44
N ARG A 350 1.05 4.74 -18.65
CA ARG A 350 0.10 3.92 -19.44
C ARG A 350 -1.33 3.78 -18.92
N ARG A 351 -1.72 4.39 -17.79
CA ARG A 351 -3.12 4.29 -17.27
C ARG A 351 -4.16 4.77 -18.30
N ALA A 352 -3.82 5.75 -19.13
CA ALA A 352 -4.68 6.22 -20.24
C ALA A 352 -4.60 5.35 -21.51
N LYS A 353 -3.67 4.39 -21.58
CA LYS A 353 -3.40 3.47 -22.70
C LYS A 353 -3.73 2.02 -22.31
N GLY A 354 -4.87 1.81 -21.64
CA GLY A 354 -5.30 0.49 -21.13
C GLY A 354 -4.55 -0.04 -19.89
N GLY A 355 -3.44 0.57 -19.49
CA GLY A 355 -2.66 0.18 -18.31
C GLY A 355 -1.55 -0.82 -18.61
N TYR A 356 -1.46 -1.85 -17.77
CA TYR A 356 -0.38 -2.85 -17.77
C TYR A 356 -0.89 -4.30 -17.81
N SER A 357 -2.17 -4.53 -18.13
CA SER A 357 -2.64 -5.90 -18.38
C SER A 357 -2.02 -6.44 -19.66
N LEU A 358 -1.88 -7.78 -19.74
CA LEU A 358 -1.32 -8.45 -20.90
C LEU A 358 -2.08 -8.10 -22.20
N GLU A 359 -3.41 -7.99 -22.14
CA GLU A 359 -4.27 -7.44 -23.21
C GLU A 359 -3.88 -6.02 -23.63
N ALA A 360 -3.76 -5.08 -22.67
CA ALA A 360 -3.45 -3.67 -22.98
C ALA A 360 -2.00 -3.44 -23.44
N LEU A 361 -1.08 -4.36 -23.14
CA LEU A 361 0.30 -4.31 -23.59
C LEU A 361 0.47 -5.00 -24.95
N THR A 362 -0.11 -6.17 -25.14
CA THR A 362 0.06 -6.95 -26.39
C THR A 362 -0.84 -6.46 -27.52
N GLY A 363 -1.95 -5.78 -27.21
CA GLY A 363 -2.77 -5.05 -28.18
C GLY A 363 -2.20 -3.68 -28.60
N ASP A 364 -1.10 -3.23 -27.99
CA ASP A 364 -0.44 -1.97 -28.36
C ASP A 364 0.74 -2.22 -29.31
N ASN A 365 0.54 -1.89 -30.59
CA ASN A 365 1.57 -2.03 -31.62
C ASN A 365 2.89 -1.32 -31.29
N TYR A 366 2.86 -0.22 -30.52
CA TYR A 366 4.09 0.47 -30.11
C TYR A 366 4.80 -0.25 -28.95
N VAL A 367 4.07 -0.99 -28.12
CA VAL A 367 4.67 -1.90 -27.12
C VAL A 367 5.28 -3.11 -27.80
N MET A 368 4.65 -3.64 -28.86
CA MET A 368 5.03 -4.91 -29.47
C MET A 368 5.93 -4.80 -30.72
N CYS A 369 6.24 -3.60 -31.20
CA CYS A 369 7.03 -3.40 -32.42
C CYS A 369 8.44 -4.02 -32.39
N ASP A 370 9.04 -4.20 -31.19
CA ASP A 370 10.37 -4.77 -31.03
C ASP A 370 10.33 -6.28 -30.68
N ALA A 371 9.13 -6.88 -30.63
CA ALA A 371 9.00 -8.33 -30.57
C ALA A 371 9.50 -8.94 -31.89
N ARG A 372 10.30 -10.01 -31.83
CA ARG A 372 10.83 -10.70 -33.01
C ARG A 372 9.74 -11.52 -33.73
N VAL A 373 8.82 -10.84 -34.38
CA VAL A 373 7.79 -11.46 -35.25
C VAL A 373 8.37 -11.70 -36.63
N SER A 374 8.08 -12.86 -37.23
CA SER A 374 8.41 -13.11 -38.65
C SER A 374 7.72 -12.06 -39.54
N PRO A 375 8.41 -11.46 -40.54
CA PRO A 375 7.78 -10.50 -41.44
C PRO A 375 6.49 -11.06 -42.06
N GLY A 376 5.41 -10.27 -42.01
CA GLY A 376 4.11 -10.63 -42.60
C GLY A 376 3.13 -11.41 -41.72
N LYS A 377 3.44 -11.73 -40.46
CA LYS A 377 2.44 -12.26 -39.50
C LYS A 377 1.85 -11.13 -38.67
N GLU A 378 0.53 -10.92 -38.77
CA GLU A 378 -0.18 -10.03 -37.84
C GLU A 378 0.00 -10.51 -36.40
N LEU A 379 0.32 -9.57 -35.50
CA LEU A 379 0.40 -9.83 -34.08
C LEU A 379 -1.01 -10.00 -33.51
N PHE A 380 -1.41 -11.22 -33.16
CA PHE A 380 -2.65 -11.46 -32.43
C PHE A 380 -2.44 -11.16 -30.95
N GLY A 381 -2.66 -9.90 -30.58
CA GLY A 381 -2.63 -9.46 -29.19
C GLY A 381 -3.66 -10.20 -28.33
N LYS A 382 -3.41 -10.28 -27.03
CA LYS A 382 -4.29 -10.96 -26.08
C LYS A 382 -5.64 -10.26 -25.98
N VAL A 383 -6.71 -11.04 -25.97
CA VAL A 383 -8.10 -10.55 -25.91
C VAL A 383 -8.78 -10.97 -24.59
N SER A 384 -9.64 -10.11 -24.05
CA SER A 384 -10.36 -10.35 -22.79
C SER A 384 -11.21 -11.63 -22.82
N MET A 385 -11.27 -12.32 -21.68
CA MET A 385 -12.11 -13.52 -21.51
C MET A 385 -13.59 -13.23 -21.78
N LYS A 386 -14.03 -12.00 -21.46
CA LYS A 386 -15.41 -11.54 -21.71
C LYS A 386 -15.72 -11.46 -23.21
N THR A 387 -14.78 -11.01 -24.03
CA THR A 387 -14.95 -10.90 -25.48
C THR A 387 -15.02 -12.29 -26.13
N ILE A 388 -14.13 -13.21 -25.74
CA ILE A 388 -14.04 -14.55 -26.34
C ILE A 388 -15.16 -15.48 -25.85
N PHE A 389 -15.44 -15.52 -24.54
CA PHE A 389 -16.34 -16.52 -23.93
C PHE A 389 -17.64 -15.94 -23.36
N GLY A 390 -17.83 -14.62 -23.34
CA GLY A 390 -19.04 -14.00 -22.81
C GLY A 390 -20.30 -14.49 -23.52
N ARG A 391 -21.27 -14.97 -22.73
CA ARG A 391 -22.61 -15.41 -23.16
C ARG A 391 -23.67 -14.49 -22.52
N LYS A 392 -24.76 -14.19 -23.22
CA LYS A 392 -25.84 -13.35 -22.67
C LYS A 392 -26.55 -14.09 -21.53
N LYS A 393 -26.73 -13.44 -20.38
CA LYS A 393 -27.51 -14.01 -19.27
C LYS A 393 -28.97 -14.15 -19.69
N LEU A 394 -29.47 -15.38 -19.79
CA LEU A 394 -30.89 -15.62 -20.02
C LEU A 394 -31.72 -15.08 -18.83
N LYS A 395 -32.84 -14.43 -19.15
CA LYS A 395 -33.87 -14.04 -18.17
C LYS A 395 -34.69 -15.26 -17.75
N LYS A 396 -35.57 -15.07 -16.76
CA LYS A 396 -36.51 -16.12 -16.30
C LYS A 396 -37.52 -16.57 -17.37
N ASP A 397 -37.68 -15.80 -18.44
CA ASP A 397 -38.54 -16.09 -19.60
C ASP A 397 -37.76 -16.75 -20.77
N GLY A 398 -36.47 -17.06 -20.59
CA GLY A 398 -35.61 -17.63 -21.63
C GLY A 398 -35.05 -16.63 -22.64
N THR A 399 -35.45 -15.36 -22.62
CA THR A 399 -34.92 -14.33 -23.53
C THR A 399 -33.56 -13.79 -23.06
N GLU A 400 -32.76 -13.28 -23.99
CA GLU A 400 -31.46 -12.68 -23.65
C GLU A 400 -31.61 -11.44 -22.76
N GLY A 401 -30.86 -11.42 -21.65
CA GLY A 401 -30.67 -10.28 -20.77
C GLY A 401 -29.51 -9.39 -21.22
N LYS A 402 -29.48 -8.15 -20.73
CA LYS A 402 -28.45 -7.16 -21.10
C LYS A 402 -27.04 -7.43 -20.55
N VAL A 403 -26.91 -8.35 -19.59
CA VAL A 403 -25.65 -8.65 -18.88
C VAL A 403 -24.99 -9.87 -19.49
N ASP A 404 -23.72 -9.74 -19.87
CA ASP A 404 -22.90 -10.88 -20.27
C ASP A 404 -22.35 -11.59 -19.03
N ILE A 405 -22.40 -12.92 -19.03
CA ILE A 405 -21.74 -13.79 -18.04
C ILE A 405 -20.64 -14.57 -18.75
N ILE A 406 -19.52 -14.77 -18.06
CA ILE A 406 -18.49 -15.72 -18.47
C ILE A 406 -18.82 -17.04 -17.74
N PRO A 407 -18.85 -18.19 -18.44
CA PRO A 407 -18.94 -19.50 -17.80
C PRO A 407 -17.84 -19.73 -16.76
N LEU A 408 -17.99 -20.74 -15.91
CA LEU A 408 -16.91 -21.18 -15.02
C LEU A 408 -15.75 -21.72 -15.86
N VAL A 409 -14.51 -21.52 -15.40
CA VAL A 409 -13.31 -21.93 -16.16
C VAL A 409 -13.24 -23.46 -16.34
N GLU A 410 -13.78 -24.23 -15.39
CA GLU A 410 -13.96 -25.68 -15.49
C GLU A 410 -15.01 -26.10 -16.54
N GLU A 411 -15.96 -25.21 -16.87
CA GLU A 411 -16.89 -25.40 -17.97
C GLU A 411 -16.19 -25.07 -19.31
N LEU A 412 -15.40 -24.00 -19.36
CA LEU A 412 -14.66 -23.59 -20.56
C LEU A 412 -13.64 -24.66 -20.99
N GLN A 413 -12.89 -25.23 -20.04
CA GLN A 413 -11.89 -26.28 -20.31
C GLN A 413 -12.48 -27.57 -20.89
N ARG A 414 -13.77 -27.84 -20.65
CA ARG A 414 -14.47 -29.05 -21.12
C ARG A 414 -15.36 -28.79 -22.33
N ALA A 415 -16.21 -27.77 -22.29
CA ALA A 415 -17.17 -27.45 -23.35
C ALA A 415 -16.54 -26.67 -24.51
N ASP A 416 -15.72 -25.65 -24.21
CA ASP A 416 -15.06 -24.79 -25.19
C ASP A 416 -13.57 -25.18 -25.38
N ARG A 417 -13.21 -26.44 -25.12
CA ARG A 417 -11.84 -26.97 -24.91
C ARG A 417 -10.79 -26.49 -25.92
N LYS A 418 -11.05 -26.58 -27.23
CA LYS A 418 -10.08 -26.15 -28.27
C LYS A 418 -9.75 -24.65 -28.17
N LEU A 419 -10.76 -23.85 -27.86
CA LEU A 419 -10.66 -22.40 -27.66
C LEU A 419 -10.00 -22.05 -26.33
N TRP A 420 -10.32 -22.79 -25.26
CA TRP A 420 -9.74 -22.62 -23.94
C TRP A 420 -8.23 -22.89 -23.92
N ILE A 421 -7.81 -24.03 -24.48
CA ILE A 421 -6.39 -24.39 -24.65
C ILE A 421 -5.64 -23.32 -25.45
N SER A 422 -6.27 -22.81 -26.52
CA SER A 422 -5.70 -21.73 -27.33
C SER A 422 -5.61 -20.39 -26.58
N TYR A 423 -6.54 -20.12 -25.67
CA TYR A 423 -6.61 -18.91 -24.85
C TYR A 423 -5.49 -18.88 -23.81
N SER A 424 -5.37 -19.94 -23.01
CA SER A 424 -4.33 -20.08 -21.98
C SER A 424 -2.92 -20.16 -22.61
N ALA A 425 -2.75 -20.95 -23.68
CA ALA A 425 -1.48 -21.01 -24.40
C ALA A 425 -1.07 -19.66 -25.03
N LEU A 426 -2.03 -18.77 -25.34
CA LEU A 426 -1.73 -17.43 -25.84
C LEU A 426 -1.14 -16.54 -24.74
N ASP A 427 -1.42 -16.75 -23.45
CA ASP A 427 -0.86 -15.93 -22.37
C ASP A 427 0.64 -16.16 -22.18
N SER A 428 1.10 -17.41 -22.11
CA SER A 428 2.54 -17.70 -22.09
C SER A 428 3.26 -17.27 -23.39
N ILE A 429 2.66 -17.51 -24.56
CA ILE A 429 3.20 -17.02 -25.85
C ILE A 429 3.34 -15.49 -25.86
N SER A 430 2.27 -14.78 -25.49
CA SER A 430 2.25 -13.31 -25.45
C SER A 430 3.24 -12.75 -24.43
N THR A 431 3.38 -13.41 -23.28
CA THR A 431 4.32 -13.03 -22.23
C THR A 431 5.77 -13.10 -22.71
N LEU A 432 6.20 -14.15 -23.41
CA LEU A 432 7.57 -14.22 -23.93
C LEU A 432 7.83 -13.17 -25.02
N MET A 433 6.86 -12.96 -25.92
CA MET A 433 6.95 -11.95 -26.97
C MET A 433 7.03 -10.52 -26.40
N LEU A 434 6.21 -10.24 -25.39
CA LEU A 434 6.21 -8.98 -24.66
C LEU A 434 7.53 -8.76 -23.91
N TYR A 435 8.06 -9.80 -23.27
CA TYR A 435 9.37 -9.77 -22.61
C TYR A 435 10.50 -9.39 -23.57
N GLU A 436 10.64 -10.03 -24.74
CA GLU A 436 11.71 -9.68 -25.70
C GLU A 436 11.57 -8.25 -26.24
N SER A 437 10.35 -7.77 -26.45
CA SER A 437 10.10 -6.37 -26.83
C SER A 437 10.50 -5.40 -25.71
N LEU A 438 10.02 -5.62 -24.47
CA LEU A 438 10.32 -4.76 -23.31
C LEU A 438 11.81 -4.79 -22.94
N LYS A 439 12.47 -5.93 -23.04
CA LYS A 439 13.91 -6.11 -22.87
C LYS A 439 14.69 -5.23 -23.85
N THR A 440 14.29 -5.21 -25.12
CA THR A 440 14.88 -4.35 -26.14
C THR A 440 14.66 -2.86 -25.80
N LYS A 441 13.42 -2.48 -25.46
CA LYS A 441 13.07 -1.10 -25.07
C LYS A 441 13.83 -0.61 -23.83
N LEU A 442 13.92 -1.42 -22.77
CA LEU A 442 14.69 -1.11 -21.56
C LEU A 442 16.20 -1.09 -21.79
N SER A 443 16.70 -1.85 -22.78
CA SER A 443 18.11 -1.80 -23.18
C SER A 443 18.46 -0.50 -23.91
N ASN A 444 17.50 0.07 -24.63
CA ASN A 444 17.64 1.34 -25.36
C ASN A 444 17.43 2.58 -24.47
N LEU A 445 16.80 2.44 -23.29
CA LEU A 445 16.67 3.53 -22.32
C LEU A 445 17.94 3.64 -21.47
N VAL A 446 18.65 4.77 -21.59
CA VAL A 446 19.84 5.07 -20.79
C VAL A 446 19.49 5.22 -19.30
N TRP A 447 20.28 4.60 -18.44
CA TRP A 447 20.20 4.77 -16.99
C TRP A 447 21.29 5.76 -16.52
N VAL A 448 20.86 6.93 -16.06
CA VAL A 448 21.72 7.95 -15.44
C VAL A 448 21.38 8.06 -13.96
N PHE A 449 22.42 8.18 -13.12
CA PHE A 449 22.32 8.38 -11.68
C PHE A 449 23.33 9.44 -11.25
N ASP A 450 22.87 10.53 -10.60
CA ASP A 450 23.69 11.67 -10.17
C ASP A 450 24.62 12.22 -11.29
N GLY A 451 24.07 12.36 -12.51
CA GLY A 451 24.82 12.78 -13.70
C GLY A 451 25.78 11.72 -14.28
N VAL A 452 25.95 10.57 -13.63
CA VAL A 452 26.84 9.48 -14.06
C VAL A 452 26.05 8.40 -14.81
N TYR A 453 26.53 8.01 -15.98
CA TYR A 453 26.01 6.86 -16.74
C TYR A 453 26.23 5.55 -15.96
N LYS A 454 25.18 4.73 -15.83
CA LYS A 454 25.21 3.43 -15.12
C LYS A 454 24.83 2.23 -15.99
N GLY A 455 24.67 2.44 -17.30
CA GLY A 455 24.18 1.43 -18.24
C GLY A 455 22.82 1.81 -18.80
N ASN A 456 21.91 0.85 -18.87
CA ASN A 456 20.54 1.03 -19.34
C ASN A 456 19.49 0.63 -18.27
N MET A 457 18.21 0.87 -18.55
CA MET A 457 17.13 0.56 -17.61
C MET A 457 16.90 -0.95 -17.43
N LEU A 458 17.42 -1.81 -18.31
CA LEU A 458 17.47 -3.26 -18.06
C LEU A 458 18.52 -3.60 -16.99
N ASN A 459 19.66 -2.90 -16.93
CA ASN A 459 20.60 -3.01 -15.81
C ASN A 459 19.95 -2.55 -14.48
N PHE A 460 19.18 -1.47 -14.51
CA PHE A 460 18.39 -1.03 -13.34
C PHE A 460 17.38 -2.10 -12.91
N TYR A 461 16.63 -2.66 -13.87
CA TYR A 461 15.65 -3.71 -13.62
C TYR A 461 16.29 -4.92 -12.91
N ASN A 462 17.35 -5.48 -13.50
CA ASN A 462 18.05 -6.64 -12.95
C ASN A 462 18.67 -6.38 -11.57
N ARG A 463 19.14 -5.15 -11.31
CA ARG A 463 19.80 -4.79 -10.05
C ARG A 463 18.82 -4.55 -8.89
N TYR A 464 17.65 -3.99 -9.19
CA TYR A 464 16.71 -3.53 -8.17
C TYR A 464 15.33 -4.19 -8.30
N TRP A 465 14.65 -4.05 -9.44
CA TRP A 465 13.24 -4.46 -9.57
C TRP A 465 13.04 -5.97 -9.68
N LEU A 466 14.03 -6.72 -10.19
CA LEU A 466 14.01 -8.17 -10.19
C LEU A 466 14.06 -8.74 -8.75
N PRO A 467 15.12 -8.52 -7.94
CA PRO A 467 15.14 -9.02 -6.56
C PRO A 467 14.08 -8.36 -5.66
N PHE A 468 13.62 -7.15 -5.99
CA PHE A 468 12.49 -6.56 -5.27
C PHE A 468 11.19 -7.29 -5.57
N GLY A 469 10.96 -7.74 -6.81
CA GLY A 469 9.82 -8.58 -7.17
C GLY A 469 9.76 -9.86 -6.33
N GLU A 470 10.89 -10.55 -6.17
CA GLU A 470 11.00 -11.75 -5.32
C GLU A 470 10.69 -11.42 -3.85
N LEU A 471 11.26 -10.34 -3.32
CA LEU A 471 11.02 -9.89 -1.95
C LEU A 471 9.55 -9.52 -1.70
N LEU A 472 8.85 -8.95 -2.69
CA LEU A 472 7.41 -8.68 -2.56
C LEU A 472 6.62 -9.99 -2.43
N VAL A 473 6.89 -11.00 -3.25
CA VAL A 473 6.23 -12.32 -3.11
C VAL A 473 6.49 -12.90 -1.72
N GLN A 474 7.73 -12.86 -1.23
CA GLN A 474 8.07 -13.33 0.13
C GLN A 474 7.25 -12.59 1.22
N MET A 475 7.14 -11.26 1.14
CA MET A 475 6.33 -10.47 2.09
C MET A 475 4.84 -10.84 2.03
N GLU A 476 4.32 -11.13 0.84
CA GLU A 476 2.95 -11.61 0.67
C GLU A 476 2.75 -12.99 1.31
N THR A 477 3.69 -13.93 1.12
CA THR A 477 3.68 -15.27 1.73
C THR A 477 3.74 -15.21 3.25
N GLU A 478 4.58 -14.33 3.82
CA GLU A 478 4.68 -14.20 5.29
C GLU A 478 3.43 -13.54 5.89
N GLY A 479 2.92 -12.46 5.29
CA GLY A 479 1.74 -11.74 5.78
C GLY A 479 1.89 -11.18 7.22
N MET A 480 0.79 -10.76 7.83
CA MET A 480 0.77 -10.15 9.17
C MET A 480 -0.24 -10.85 10.09
N LEU A 481 0.16 -11.28 11.29
CA LEU A 481 -0.75 -11.90 12.25
C LEU A 481 -1.72 -10.85 12.84
N VAL A 482 -3.01 -11.21 12.90
CA VAL A 482 -4.08 -10.32 13.39
C VAL A 482 -4.93 -11.01 14.44
N ASP A 483 -5.12 -10.34 15.57
CA ASP A 483 -6.02 -10.75 16.64
C ASP A 483 -7.48 -10.46 16.27
N CYS A 484 -8.12 -11.44 15.62
CA CYS A 484 -9.53 -11.39 15.27
C CYS A 484 -10.46 -11.35 16.50
N ALA A 485 -10.04 -11.86 17.67
CA ALA A 485 -10.86 -11.82 18.88
C ALA A 485 -10.91 -10.39 19.45
N TYR A 486 -9.77 -9.72 19.51
CA TYR A 486 -9.70 -8.29 19.84
C TYR A 486 -10.53 -7.43 18.87
N LEU A 487 -10.45 -7.70 17.55
CA LEU A 487 -11.28 -6.99 16.57
C LEU A 487 -12.78 -7.26 16.74
N ALA A 488 -13.19 -8.47 17.12
CA ALA A 488 -14.59 -8.80 17.37
C ALA A 488 -15.16 -8.05 18.59
N GLU A 489 -14.38 -7.89 19.66
CA GLU A 489 -14.79 -7.06 20.80
C GLU A 489 -14.80 -5.56 20.44
N LEU A 490 -13.80 -5.07 19.71
CA LEU A 490 -13.81 -3.70 19.18
C LEU A 490 -15.03 -3.42 18.30
N GLN A 491 -15.46 -4.40 17.49
CA GLN A 491 -16.65 -4.26 16.65
C GLN A 491 -17.91 -4.04 17.50
N LYS A 492 -18.09 -4.80 18.58
CA LYS A 492 -19.24 -4.64 19.50
C LYS A 492 -19.25 -3.24 20.12
N VAL A 493 -18.10 -2.79 20.63
CA VAL A 493 -17.95 -1.44 21.22
C VAL A 493 -18.26 -0.37 20.17
N ALA A 494 -17.67 -0.46 18.99
CA ALA A 494 -17.87 0.51 17.92
C ALA A 494 -19.34 0.56 17.44
N GLN A 495 -20.01 -0.59 17.34
CA GLN A 495 -21.43 -0.67 16.99
C GLN A 495 -22.33 -0.08 18.09
N ALA A 496 -22.01 -0.30 19.37
CA ALA A 496 -22.74 0.31 20.48
C ALA A 496 -22.58 1.84 20.50
N GLU A 497 -21.36 2.36 20.34
CA GLU A 497 -21.11 3.81 20.25
C GLU A 497 -21.79 4.42 19.01
N GLN A 498 -21.80 3.72 17.87
CA GLN A 498 -22.49 4.14 16.66
C GLN A 498 -24.01 4.26 16.88
N GLU A 499 -24.62 3.29 17.55
CA GLU A 499 -26.06 3.31 17.82
C GLU A 499 -26.42 4.40 18.85
N ILE A 500 -25.61 4.59 19.90
CA ILE A 500 -25.79 5.70 20.87
C ILE A 500 -25.72 7.06 20.16
N ALA A 501 -24.73 7.29 19.31
CA ALA A 501 -24.61 8.54 18.55
C ALA A 501 -25.76 8.72 17.53
N SER A 502 -26.22 7.62 16.91
CA SER A 502 -27.39 7.61 16.03
C SER A 502 -28.68 7.95 16.77
N LEU A 503 -28.88 7.37 17.97
CA LEU A 503 -30.04 7.60 18.82
C LEU A 503 -30.07 9.05 19.34
N ARG A 504 -28.94 9.61 19.76
CA ARG A 504 -28.83 11.04 20.14
C ARG A 504 -29.35 11.96 19.02
N PHE A 505 -28.90 11.73 17.78
CA PHE A 505 -29.37 12.51 16.64
C PHE A 505 -30.86 12.28 16.34
N ARG A 506 -31.31 11.01 16.29
CA ARG A 506 -32.72 10.65 16.06
C ARG A 506 -33.66 11.27 17.09
N ASN A 507 -33.30 11.23 18.37
CA ASN A 507 -34.10 11.81 19.45
C ASN A 507 -34.23 13.33 19.29
N TRP A 508 -33.12 14.03 19.05
CA TRP A 508 -33.14 15.47 18.74
C TRP A 508 -34.00 15.78 17.51
N ALA A 509 -33.76 15.10 16.38
CA ALA A 509 -34.49 15.32 15.14
C ALA A 509 -35.99 15.03 15.29
N SER A 510 -36.37 14.04 16.12
CA SER A 510 -37.76 13.66 16.38
C SER A 510 -38.60 14.74 17.07
N LYS A 511 -37.95 15.69 17.78
CA LYS A 511 -38.61 16.87 18.35
C LYS A 511 -39.22 17.78 17.26
N TYR A 512 -38.64 17.78 16.06
CA TYR A 512 -39.06 18.63 14.93
C TYR A 512 -39.78 17.83 13.84
N CYS A 513 -39.40 16.57 13.62
CA CYS A 513 -39.96 15.66 12.64
C CYS A 513 -40.19 14.28 13.28
N PRO A 514 -41.40 13.94 13.76
CA PRO A 514 -41.64 12.73 14.55
C PRO A 514 -41.18 11.41 13.92
N ASP A 515 -41.22 11.31 12.59
CA ASP A 515 -40.76 10.16 11.81
C ASP A 515 -39.23 10.02 11.75
N ALA A 516 -38.48 11.07 12.08
CA ALA A 516 -37.00 11.03 12.13
C ALA A 516 -36.47 10.04 13.17
N LYS A 517 -37.27 9.66 14.18
CA LYS A 517 -36.89 8.59 15.13
C LYS A 517 -36.60 7.25 14.46
N TYR A 518 -37.14 7.00 13.27
CA TYR A 518 -36.94 5.77 12.50
C TYR A 518 -35.96 5.93 11.32
N MET A 519 -35.33 7.10 11.18
CA MET A 519 -34.49 7.37 10.02
C MET A 519 -33.17 6.57 10.04
N ASN A 520 -32.69 6.25 8.83
CA ASN A 520 -31.32 5.81 8.63
C ASN A 520 -30.40 7.04 8.57
N VAL A 521 -29.76 7.35 9.69
CA VAL A 521 -28.81 8.45 9.83
C VAL A 521 -27.55 8.30 8.95
N GLY A 522 -27.27 7.11 8.43
CA GLY A 522 -26.23 6.86 7.43
C GLY A 522 -26.67 7.10 5.99
N SER A 523 -27.92 7.55 5.75
CA SER A 523 -28.43 7.82 4.40
C SER A 523 -28.30 9.29 4.03
N ASP A 524 -27.36 9.60 3.13
CA ASP A 524 -27.20 10.93 2.52
C ASP A 524 -28.51 11.54 2.01
N GLN A 525 -29.42 10.71 1.48
CA GLN A 525 -30.71 11.16 0.96
C GLN A 525 -31.67 11.60 2.07
N GLN A 526 -31.72 10.86 3.18
CA GLN A 526 -32.57 11.18 4.32
C GLN A 526 -32.03 12.38 5.10
N LEU A 527 -30.71 12.45 5.33
CA LEU A 527 -30.06 13.62 5.93
C LEU A 527 -30.25 14.88 5.08
N ARG A 528 -30.09 14.77 3.75
CA ARG A 528 -30.31 15.93 2.85
C ARG A 528 -31.75 16.38 2.85
N GLN A 529 -32.72 15.46 2.86
CA GLN A 529 -34.14 15.82 2.98
C GLN A 529 -34.43 16.56 4.29
N LEU A 530 -33.84 16.09 5.39
CA LEU A 530 -34.05 16.63 6.73
C LEU A 530 -33.45 18.04 6.91
N PHE A 531 -32.25 18.32 6.38
CA PHE A 531 -31.62 19.64 6.50
C PHE A 531 -31.98 20.62 5.37
N PHE A 532 -32.22 20.12 4.15
CA PHE A 532 -32.26 20.93 2.93
C PHE A 532 -33.51 20.69 2.05
N GLY A 533 -34.60 20.12 2.58
CA GLY A 533 -35.88 20.06 1.87
C GLY A 533 -36.31 21.45 1.38
N GLY A 534 -36.72 21.56 0.11
CA GLY A 534 -36.99 22.84 -0.57
C GLY A 534 -35.77 23.51 -1.22
N ALA A 535 -34.55 22.96 -1.08
CA ALA A 535 -33.35 23.54 -1.71
C ALA A 535 -33.27 23.25 -3.22
N LEU A 536 -32.76 24.23 -3.97
CA LEU A 536 -32.44 24.09 -5.39
C LEU A 536 -31.20 23.21 -5.60
N ASN A 537 -31.16 22.46 -6.70
CA ASN A 537 -29.94 21.91 -7.26
C ASN A 537 -29.13 23.05 -7.94
N LYS A 538 -27.85 22.80 -8.25
CA LYS A 538 -27.09 23.59 -9.22
C LYS A 538 -27.71 23.59 -10.63
N ASP A 539 -28.47 22.56 -10.99
CA ASP A 539 -29.42 22.65 -12.11
C ASP A 539 -30.68 23.39 -11.62
N PRO A 540 -30.99 24.59 -12.15
CA PRO A 540 -32.12 25.38 -11.67
C PRO A 540 -33.49 24.74 -11.94
N ASN A 541 -33.57 23.66 -12.72
CA ASN A 541 -34.81 22.94 -12.99
C ASN A 541 -35.12 21.85 -11.95
N GLU A 542 -34.16 21.49 -11.09
CA GLU A 542 -34.36 20.48 -10.04
C GLU A 542 -34.46 21.13 -8.65
N ILE A 543 -35.56 20.86 -7.94
CA ILE A 543 -35.81 21.30 -6.57
C ILE A 543 -35.99 20.07 -5.69
N LEU A 544 -35.40 20.06 -4.49
CA LEU A 544 -35.67 19.00 -3.53
C LEU A 544 -37.06 19.23 -2.91
N ASP A 545 -37.94 18.23 -2.97
CA ASP A 545 -39.29 18.31 -2.38
C ASP A 545 -39.25 18.82 -0.93
N ASN A 546 -40.24 19.61 -0.50
CA ASN A 546 -40.32 20.08 0.90
C ASN A 546 -40.52 18.94 1.91
N LYS A 547 -41.17 17.85 1.47
CA LYS A 547 -41.37 16.60 2.22
C LYS A 547 -41.18 15.41 1.29
N LYS A 548 -40.65 14.30 1.79
CA LYS A 548 -40.43 13.08 1.01
C LYS A 548 -40.64 11.82 1.82
N ASP A 549 -41.26 10.86 1.15
CA ASP A 549 -41.57 9.55 1.69
C ASP A 549 -40.42 8.56 1.45
N PHE A 550 -39.96 7.90 2.50
CA PHE A 550 -38.97 6.82 2.42
C PHE A 550 -39.57 5.49 2.90
N LYS A 551 -39.17 4.39 2.25
CA LYS A 551 -39.49 3.04 2.69
C LYS A 551 -38.34 2.49 3.52
N ILE A 552 -38.59 2.17 4.78
CA ILE A 552 -37.64 1.55 5.72
C ILE A 552 -38.11 0.14 6.08
N LEU A 553 -37.22 -0.75 6.53
CA LEU A 553 -37.60 -2.09 6.94
C LEU A 553 -38.50 -2.03 8.20
N ASN A 554 -39.58 -2.82 8.25
CA ASN A 554 -40.47 -2.87 9.40
C ASN A 554 -39.90 -3.77 10.52
N THR A 555 -38.92 -3.27 11.25
CA THR A 555 -38.29 -4.01 12.37
C THR A 555 -39.17 -4.13 13.61
N LEU A 556 -40.22 -3.31 13.72
CA LEU A 556 -41.14 -3.26 14.87
C LEU A 556 -42.46 -4.02 14.62
N ASN A 557 -42.60 -4.72 13.48
CA ASN A 557 -43.81 -5.44 13.07
C ASN A 557 -45.11 -4.60 13.18
N ILE A 558 -45.02 -3.29 12.91
CA ILE A 558 -46.17 -2.38 12.93
C ILE A 558 -47.14 -2.79 11.81
N ILE A 559 -48.41 -2.93 12.15
CA ILE A 559 -49.48 -3.25 11.22
C ILE A 559 -50.17 -1.94 10.84
N GLU A 560 -50.19 -1.60 9.54
CA GLU A 560 -50.94 -0.44 9.05
C GLU A 560 -52.45 -0.68 9.19
N ASP A 561 -53.20 0.35 9.59
CA ASP A 561 -54.65 0.26 9.80
C ASP A 561 -55.38 -0.39 8.61
N GLY A 562 -56.17 -1.41 8.91
CA GLY A 562 -56.91 -2.21 7.92
C GLY A 562 -56.16 -3.40 7.32
N LYS A 563 -54.88 -3.64 7.64
CA LYS A 563 -54.13 -4.84 7.22
C LYS A 563 -54.08 -5.91 8.31
N LYS A 564 -53.99 -7.19 7.91
CA LYS A 564 -53.91 -8.35 8.84
C LYS A 564 -52.49 -8.87 9.10
N VAL A 565 -51.50 -8.37 8.36
CA VAL A 565 -50.10 -8.82 8.42
C VAL A 565 -49.22 -7.56 8.34
N PRO A 566 -48.16 -7.42 9.16
CA PRO A 566 -47.25 -6.29 9.07
C PRO A 566 -46.59 -6.21 7.68
N SER A 567 -46.53 -5.00 7.13
CA SER A 567 -45.81 -4.74 5.89
C SER A 567 -44.32 -5.05 6.06
N LYS A 568 -43.63 -5.59 5.05
CA LYS A 568 -42.16 -5.74 5.10
C LYS A 568 -41.45 -4.39 5.24
N TYR A 569 -42.08 -3.29 4.82
CA TYR A 569 -41.53 -1.95 4.89
C TYR A 569 -42.53 -0.95 5.46
N ASN A 570 -42.07 -0.15 6.43
CA ASN A 570 -42.82 1.02 6.90
C ASN A 570 -42.51 2.23 6.03
N LYS A 571 -43.48 3.13 5.93
CA LYS A 571 -43.34 4.43 5.28
C LYS A 571 -43.02 5.48 6.34
N ILE A 572 -41.97 6.26 6.13
CA ILE A 572 -41.64 7.44 6.95
C ILE A 572 -41.60 8.70 6.10
N THR A 573 -42.08 9.81 6.64
CA THR A 573 -42.18 11.10 5.95
C THR A 573 -41.17 12.06 6.56
N LEU A 574 -40.11 12.39 5.82
CA LEU A 574 -39.11 13.37 6.26
C LEU A 574 -39.34 14.71 5.57
N TYR A 575 -39.32 15.79 6.34
CA TYR A 575 -39.41 17.16 5.87
C TYR A 575 -38.30 18.01 6.51
N LYS A 576 -38.08 19.21 5.97
CA LYS A 576 -37.00 20.09 6.47
C LYS A 576 -37.23 20.50 7.93
N ILE A 577 -36.18 20.41 8.75
CA ILE A 577 -36.15 20.92 10.13
C ILE A 577 -35.22 22.14 10.24
N GLY A 578 -35.52 23.02 11.20
CA GLY A 578 -34.79 24.28 11.39
C GLY A 578 -35.09 25.35 10.32
N GLY A 579 -34.48 26.52 10.49
CA GLY A 579 -34.61 27.69 9.63
C GLY A 579 -33.82 27.59 8.33
N HIS A 580 -33.33 28.72 7.82
CA HIS A 580 -32.47 28.72 6.64
C HIS A 580 -31.05 28.24 7.01
N ILE A 581 -30.65 27.09 6.46
CA ILE A 581 -29.29 26.56 6.55
C ILE A 581 -28.59 26.89 5.24
N GLU A 582 -27.47 27.62 5.29
CA GLU A 582 -26.65 27.93 4.10
C GLU A 582 -25.95 26.68 3.56
N VAL A 583 -25.85 26.57 2.23
CA VAL A 583 -25.27 25.41 1.55
C VAL A 583 -23.84 25.69 1.12
N ASP A 584 -22.89 25.46 2.03
CA ASP A 584 -21.45 25.65 1.79
C ASP A 584 -20.89 24.72 0.70
N LEU A 585 -21.42 23.49 0.61
CA LEU A 585 -20.87 22.41 -0.20
C LEU A 585 -21.97 21.68 -0.96
N HIS A 586 -21.67 21.32 -2.21
CA HIS A 586 -22.56 20.58 -3.10
C HIS A 586 -21.89 19.29 -3.59
N THR A 587 -22.67 18.26 -3.88
CA THR A 587 -22.21 17.02 -4.50
C THR A 587 -21.81 17.24 -5.97
N ALA A 588 -21.16 16.24 -6.58
CA ALA A 588 -20.87 16.24 -8.02
C ALA A 588 -22.15 16.29 -8.88
N SER A 589 -23.27 15.78 -8.36
CA SER A 589 -24.60 15.86 -8.98
C SER A 589 -25.36 17.15 -8.62
N GLY A 590 -24.68 18.15 -8.05
CA GLY A 590 -25.23 19.48 -7.79
C GLY A 590 -26.16 19.64 -6.57
N TRP A 591 -26.43 18.58 -5.80
CA TRP A 591 -27.27 18.64 -4.59
C TRP A 591 -26.50 19.15 -3.36
N PRO A 592 -27.16 19.74 -2.34
CA PRO A 592 -26.53 20.04 -1.05
C PRO A 592 -25.80 18.83 -0.45
N SER A 593 -24.58 19.04 0.02
CA SER A 593 -23.73 18.00 0.60
C SER A 593 -24.04 17.79 2.07
N VAL A 594 -24.11 16.53 2.48
CA VAL A 594 -24.14 16.08 3.88
C VAL A 594 -22.91 15.25 4.23
N SER A 595 -21.82 15.47 3.49
CA SER A 595 -20.51 14.87 3.78
C SER A 595 -19.97 15.30 5.14
N GLY A 596 -19.05 14.53 5.71
CA GLY A 596 -18.47 14.82 7.03
C GLY A 596 -17.83 16.23 7.16
N ASP A 597 -17.39 16.85 6.05
CA ASP A 597 -16.88 18.23 6.07
C ASP A 597 -18.00 19.28 6.02
N ALA A 598 -19.12 18.99 5.33
CA ALA A 598 -20.32 19.81 5.40
C ALA A 598 -20.95 19.76 6.81
N LEU A 599 -21.07 18.55 7.40
CA LEU A 599 -21.58 18.39 8.76
C LEU A 599 -20.69 19.11 9.81
N LYS A 600 -19.35 19.16 9.62
CA LYS A 600 -18.45 19.97 10.46
C LYS A 600 -18.70 21.47 10.34
N ALA A 601 -19.07 21.98 9.16
CA ALA A 601 -19.41 23.39 8.99
C ALA A 601 -20.73 23.74 9.71
N LEU A 602 -21.71 22.83 9.65
CA LEU A 602 -22.98 22.95 10.37
C LEU A 602 -22.78 22.89 11.91
N ALA A 603 -22.01 21.94 12.42
CA ALA A 603 -21.80 21.75 13.86
C ALA A 603 -20.82 22.74 14.50
N GLY A 604 -19.73 23.08 13.81
CA GLY A 604 -18.62 23.88 14.37
C GLY A 604 -17.55 23.05 15.09
N LYS A 605 -16.74 23.72 15.92
CA LYS A 605 -15.72 23.11 16.78
C LYS A 605 -16.30 22.86 18.18
N ILE A 606 -17.01 21.76 18.34
CA ILE A 606 -17.57 21.36 19.63
C ILE A 606 -16.54 20.48 20.36
N SER A 607 -16.20 20.82 21.61
CA SER A 607 -15.39 19.95 22.46
C SER A 607 -16.24 18.76 22.93
N ALA A 608 -15.64 17.58 23.03
CA ALA A 608 -16.37 16.33 23.29
C ALA A 608 -16.86 16.16 24.75
N ASP A 609 -16.37 17.00 25.67
CA ASP A 609 -16.40 16.72 27.12
C ASP A 609 -17.57 17.35 27.89
N ILE A 610 -18.56 17.93 27.21
CA ILE A 610 -19.81 18.35 27.88
C ILE A 610 -20.72 17.12 28.04
N GLN A 611 -20.43 16.32 29.07
CA GLN A 611 -21.42 15.39 29.62
C GLN A 611 -22.55 16.21 30.24
N THR A 612 -23.69 16.29 29.55
CA THR A 612 -24.93 16.77 30.17
C THR A 612 -25.38 15.75 31.21
N THR A 613 -25.14 16.07 32.48
CA THR A 613 -25.70 15.36 33.63
C THR A 613 -27.23 15.52 33.64
N SER A 614 -27.92 14.57 33.02
CA SER A 614 -29.36 14.36 33.17
C SER A 614 -29.66 12.87 33.13
N GLY A 615 -29.06 12.12 34.06
CA GLY A 615 -29.58 10.82 34.47
C GLY A 615 -30.78 11.06 35.38
N SER A 616 -31.97 10.76 34.91
CA SER A 616 -33.15 10.62 35.75
C SER A 616 -33.30 9.14 36.10
N ASP A 617 -32.62 8.71 37.16
CA ASP A 617 -32.95 7.46 37.81
C ASP A 617 -34.34 7.61 38.45
N TYR A 618 -35.24 6.66 38.15
CA TYR A 618 -36.52 6.53 38.84
C TYR A 618 -36.33 5.59 40.03
N SER A 619 -36.31 6.16 41.24
CA SER A 619 -36.58 5.43 42.47
C SER A 619 -37.40 6.31 43.40
N GLU A 620 -38.64 5.90 43.67
CA GLU A 620 -39.51 6.52 44.66
C GLU A 620 -38.97 6.25 46.07
N GLU A 621 -38.92 7.27 46.93
CA GLU A 621 -39.15 7.12 48.37
C GLU A 621 -39.43 8.50 49.01
N GLU A 622 -40.45 8.57 49.87
CA GLU A 622 -40.87 9.78 50.59
C GLU A 622 -40.05 9.98 51.87
N GLY A 623 -39.73 11.22 52.29
CA GLY A 623 -38.94 11.39 53.51
C GLY A 623 -38.64 12.81 54.03
N SER A 624 -39.66 13.50 54.55
CA SER A 624 -39.57 14.58 55.56
C SER A 624 -38.89 15.93 55.24
N VAL A 625 -39.51 16.98 55.78
CA VAL A 625 -39.13 18.41 55.70
C VAL A 625 -38.26 18.80 56.91
N SER A 626 -37.30 19.71 56.71
CA SER A 626 -36.90 20.67 57.76
C SER A 626 -36.45 21.99 57.14
N ASP A 627 -37.19 23.06 57.40
CA ASP A 627 -36.92 24.42 56.94
C ASP A 627 -35.67 25.04 57.59
N ASN A 628 -35.06 26.02 56.92
CA ASN A 628 -34.45 27.20 57.55
C ASN A 628 -34.31 28.34 56.51
N ASP A 629 -34.78 29.51 56.89
CA ASP A 629 -35.20 30.62 56.03
C ASP A 629 -34.11 31.42 55.29
N GLU A 630 -34.48 31.88 54.08
CA GLU A 630 -34.28 33.21 53.44
C GLU A 630 -32.92 33.98 53.42
N PRO A 631 -32.75 34.99 52.52
CA PRO A 631 -33.48 35.30 51.28
C PRO A 631 -32.58 35.49 50.03
N TYR A 632 -33.22 35.57 48.87
CA TYR A 632 -32.62 35.92 47.58
C TYR A 632 -31.91 37.30 47.59
N VAL A 633 -30.68 37.35 47.09
CA VAL A 633 -30.10 38.57 46.48
C VAL A 633 -29.74 38.26 45.03
N ALA A 634 -30.31 39.05 44.11
CA ALA A 634 -30.13 38.86 42.67
C ALA A 634 -28.72 39.24 42.18
N ASN A 635 -28.44 38.86 40.94
CA ASN A 635 -27.30 39.28 40.11
C ASN A 635 -25.92 38.73 40.46
N LYS A 636 -25.62 37.54 39.93
CA LYS A 636 -24.40 37.34 39.13
C LYS A 636 -24.76 36.68 37.80
N GLU A 637 -24.50 37.40 36.73
CA GLU A 637 -24.63 36.91 35.35
C GLU A 637 -23.71 35.70 35.15
N ALA A 638 -24.22 34.65 34.49
CA ALA A 638 -23.39 33.52 34.09
C ALA A 638 -22.33 33.99 33.08
N PRO A 639 -21.07 33.51 33.14
CA PRO A 639 -20.02 33.98 32.25
C PRO A 639 -20.35 33.78 30.77
N CYS A 640 -20.10 34.80 29.95
CA CYS A 640 -20.23 34.73 28.50
C CYS A 640 -19.16 33.80 27.90
N ALA A 641 -19.47 32.50 27.82
CA ALA A 641 -18.58 31.48 27.27
C ALA A 641 -18.82 31.27 25.76
N GLU A 642 -17.92 31.84 24.95
CA GLU A 642 -17.61 31.50 23.55
C GLU A 642 -18.75 31.03 22.61
N ILE A 643 -19.56 31.98 22.12
CA ILE A 643 -20.42 31.77 20.93
C ILE A 643 -19.60 31.44 19.66
N SER A 644 -18.29 31.69 19.65
CA SER A 644 -17.37 31.51 18.51
C SER A 644 -17.08 30.04 18.13
N GLY A 645 -17.46 29.06 18.96
CA GLY A 645 -17.21 27.64 18.68
C GLY A 645 -18.19 26.99 17.70
N TYR A 646 -19.45 27.44 17.67
CA TYR A 646 -20.55 26.74 17.00
C TYR A 646 -20.70 27.08 15.51
N GLY A 647 -21.19 26.10 14.73
CA GLY A 647 -21.33 26.20 13.29
C GLY A 647 -22.62 26.88 12.82
N THR A 648 -22.90 26.84 11.52
CA THR A 648 -24.05 27.53 10.91
C THR A 648 -25.41 27.02 11.41
N ALA A 649 -25.49 25.80 11.95
CA ALA A 649 -26.71 25.28 12.56
C ALA A 649 -27.13 26.07 13.81
N TYR A 650 -26.20 26.65 14.56
CA TYR A 650 -26.53 27.42 15.77
C TYR A 650 -27.54 28.54 15.46
N LYS A 651 -27.28 29.33 14.41
CA LYS A 651 -28.19 30.40 13.96
C LYS A 651 -29.47 29.84 13.32
N ALA A 652 -29.36 28.77 12.55
CA ALA A 652 -30.50 28.17 11.86
C ALA A 652 -31.57 27.60 12.82
N PHE A 653 -31.19 27.23 14.05
CA PHE A 653 -32.11 26.75 15.09
C PHE A 653 -32.40 27.80 16.18
N GLY A 654 -32.21 29.09 15.89
CA GLY A 654 -32.63 30.21 16.75
C GLY A 654 -31.56 30.71 17.75
N GLY A 655 -30.37 30.11 17.76
CA GLY A 655 -29.34 30.39 18.77
C GLY A 655 -29.71 29.83 20.14
N GLY A 656 -29.10 30.38 21.20
CA GLY A 656 -29.45 29.99 22.57
C GLY A 656 -29.18 28.51 22.86
N LYS A 657 -30.07 27.87 23.62
CA LYS A 657 -29.94 26.45 24.00
C LYS A 657 -30.25 25.52 22.82
N GLU A 658 -31.21 25.91 22.00
CA GLU A 658 -31.74 25.20 20.85
C GLU A 658 -30.70 25.10 19.73
N GLY A 659 -30.00 26.22 19.45
CA GLY A 659 -28.87 26.28 18.54
C GLY A 659 -27.67 25.45 19.01
N ILE A 660 -27.38 25.44 20.32
CA ILE A 660 -26.35 24.57 20.91
C ILE A 660 -26.76 23.10 20.72
N GLU A 661 -27.98 22.71 21.10
CA GLU A 661 -28.47 21.34 20.98
C GLU A 661 -28.39 20.84 19.52
N ALA A 662 -28.78 21.67 18.56
CA ALA A 662 -28.68 21.37 17.13
C ALA A 662 -27.22 21.09 16.69
N CYS A 663 -26.28 21.93 17.10
CA CYS A 663 -24.87 21.72 16.79
C CYS A 663 -24.34 20.41 17.43
N HIS A 664 -24.67 20.12 18.68
CA HIS A 664 -24.26 18.87 19.37
C HIS A 664 -24.90 17.62 18.75
N ALA A 665 -26.15 17.69 18.31
CA ALA A 665 -26.81 16.61 17.59
C ALA A 665 -26.12 16.35 16.24
N ILE A 666 -25.82 17.39 15.46
CA ILE A 666 -25.11 17.24 14.18
C ILE A 666 -23.67 16.74 14.40
N ALA A 667 -23.00 17.13 15.49
CA ALA A 667 -21.71 16.54 15.86
C ALA A 667 -21.81 15.03 16.16
N SER A 668 -22.94 14.54 16.67
CA SER A 668 -23.19 13.10 16.82
C SER A 668 -23.25 12.38 15.48
N LEU A 669 -23.80 13.00 14.41
CA LEU A 669 -23.69 12.44 13.04
C LEU A 669 -22.25 12.35 12.55
N ILE A 670 -21.41 13.34 12.84
CA ILE A 670 -19.98 13.31 12.48
C ILE A 670 -19.30 12.10 13.15
N GLN A 671 -19.65 11.80 14.40
CA GLN A 671 -19.20 10.59 15.08
C GLN A 671 -19.71 9.33 14.38
N VAL A 672 -21.01 9.23 14.06
CA VAL A 672 -21.57 8.08 13.31
C VAL A 672 -20.82 7.85 12.00
N CYS A 673 -20.58 8.90 11.19
CA CYS A 673 -19.81 8.79 9.94
C CYS A 673 -18.38 8.31 10.17
N SER A 674 -17.70 8.83 11.20
CA SER A 674 -16.33 8.44 11.54
C SER A 674 -16.25 6.99 12.01
N ILE A 675 -17.16 6.57 12.89
CA ILE A 675 -17.22 5.21 13.43
C ILE A 675 -17.56 4.21 12.32
N ASN A 676 -18.57 4.52 11.49
CA ASN A 676 -18.96 3.68 10.37
C ASN A 676 -17.78 3.45 9.40
N SER A 677 -17.00 4.49 9.13
CA SER A 677 -15.80 4.41 8.30
C SER A 677 -14.73 3.49 8.91
N LEU A 678 -14.55 3.50 10.24
CA LEU A 678 -13.61 2.59 10.91
C LEU A 678 -14.10 1.14 10.89
N ILE A 679 -15.40 0.93 11.10
CA ILE A 679 -16.04 -0.40 11.03
C ILE A 679 -15.93 -0.99 9.62
N SER A 680 -16.34 -0.24 8.59
CA SER A 680 -16.47 -0.76 7.22
C SER A 680 -15.14 -0.95 6.51
N ASN A 681 -14.13 -0.12 6.80
CA ASN A 681 -12.87 -0.11 6.06
C ASN A 681 -11.74 -0.87 6.75
N PHE A 682 -11.83 -1.09 8.07
CA PHE A 682 -10.76 -1.74 8.84
C PHE A 682 -11.26 -2.89 9.71
N ILE A 683 -12.20 -2.65 10.64
CA ILE A 683 -12.58 -3.66 11.64
C ILE A 683 -13.22 -4.90 10.99
N ILE A 684 -14.24 -4.74 10.14
CA ILE A 684 -14.89 -5.89 9.47
C ILE A 684 -13.95 -6.54 8.43
N PRO A 685 -13.27 -5.81 7.52
CA PRO A 685 -12.40 -6.45 6.53
C PRO A 685 -11.24 -7.27 7.09
N LEU A 686 -10.70 -6.91 8.27
CA LEU A 686 -9.61 -7.65 8.91
C LEU A 686 -10.08 -8.93 9.65
N GLN A 687 -11.39 -9.12 9.85
CA GLN A 687 -11.96 -10.33 10.46
C GLN A 687 -12.41 -11.39 9.43
N GLY A 688 -12.25 -11.12 8.13
CA GLY A 688 -12.74 -12.00 7.07
C GLY A 688 -11.95 -13.31 6.95
N GLY A 689 -12.61 -14.46 7.07
CA GLY A 689 -12.02 -15.78 6.77
C GLY A 689 -11.63 -15.98 5.30
N GLU A 690 -12.11 -15.10 4.40
CA GLU A 690 -11.68 -15.01 2.98
C GLU A 690 -10.34 -14.25 2.81
N ILE A 691 -9.71 -13.81 3.91
CA ILE A 691 -8.52 -12.92 3.92
C ILE A 691 -7.46 -13.40 4.93
N SER A 692 -7.88 -13.96 6.06
CA SER A 692 -6.99 -14.61 7.02
C SER A 692 -6.66 -16.04 6.54
N GLY A 693 -5.38 -16.35 6.37
CA GLY A 693 -4.90 -17.69 6.05
C GLY A 693 -5.13 -18.68 7.19
N SER A 694 -4.91 -19.97 6.95
CA SER A 694 -5.10 -21.05 7.94
C SER A 694 -4.24 -20.91 9.21
N ASN A 695 -3.19 -20.07 9.15
CA ASN A 695 -2.29 -19.69 10.24
C ASN A 695 -2.75 -18.43 11.02
N GLY A 696 -3.91 -17.86 10.70
CA GLY A 696 -4.42 -16.62 11.29
C GLY A 696 -3.79 -15.33 10.75
N ARG A 697 -2.87 -15.42 9.77
CA ARG A 697 -2.18 -14.27 9.20
C ARG A 697 -2.96 -13.69 8.02
N ILE A 698 -2.97 -12.37 7.92
CA ILE A 698 -3.56 -11.65 6.79
C ILE A 698 -2.49 -11.44 5.73
N HIS A 699 -2.77 -11.95 4.54
CA HIS A 699 -1.98 -11.75 3.34
C HIS A 699 -2.61 -10.60 2.53
N CYS A 700 -1.80 -9.80 1.82
CA CYS A 700 -2.30 -8.71 0.98
C CYS A 700 -1.51 -8.67 -0.32
N SER A 701 -2.13 -8.30 -1.44
CA SER A 701 -1.43 -8.17 -2.73
C SER A 701 -0.67 -6.84 -2.82
N LEU A 702 0.65 -6.90 -2.96
CA LEU A 702 1.58 -5.78 -3.12
C LEU A 702 1.76 -5.45 -4.61
N ASN A 703 1.83 -4.16 -4.96
CA ASN A 703 1.79 -3.70 -6.35
C ASN A 703 2.70 -2.49 -6.60
N LEU A 704 3.59 -2.58 -7.60
CA LEU A 704 4.45 -1.48 -8.10
C LEU A 704 3.76 -0.52 -9.09
N ASN A 705 2.46 -0.73 -9.31
CA ASN A 705 1.66 -0.01 -10.32
C ASN A 705 1.26 1.42 -9.94
N THR A 706 1.76 1.97 -8.82
CA THR A 706 1.52 3.38 -8.48
C THR A 706 2.37 4.31 -9.32
N GLU A 707 1.80 5.47 -9.64
CA GLU A 707 2.33 6.45 -10.59
C GLU A 707 3.72 7.03 -10.24
N THR A 708 4.08 7.05 -8.96
CA THR A 708 5.40 7.44 -8.44
C THR A 708 6.35 6.25 -8.21
N GLY A 709 5.80 5.03 -8.18
CA GLY A 709 6.55 3.80 -7.89
C GLY A 709 6.58 3.40 -6.41
N ARG A 710 5.84 4.09 -5.53
CA ARG A 710 5.53 3.56 -4.19
C ARG A 710 4.79 2.23 -4.32
N LEU A 711 4.96 1.35 -3.33
CA LEU A 711 4.12 0.16 -3.21
C LEU A 711 2.65 0.56 -2.98
N SER A 712 1.75 -0.38 -3.29
CA SER A 712 0.33 -0.31 -2.91
C SER A 712 -0.17 -1.68 -2.49
N ALA A 713 -0.86 -1.76 -1.35
CA ALA A 713 -1.47 -2.99 -0.83
C ALA A 713 -2.96 -3.07 -1.15
N ARG A 714 -3.46 -4.27 -1.44
CA ARG A 714 -4.89 -4.55 -1.69
C ARG A 714 -5.28 -5.92 -1.12
N ARG A 715 -6.56 -6.10 -0.81
CA ARG A 715 -7.15 -7.36 -0.32
C ARG A 715 -6.44 -7.93 0.95
N PRO A 716 -6.38 -7.17 2.07
CA PRO A 716 -6.96 -5.86 2.32
C PRO A 716 -5.93 -4.73 2.07
N ASN A 717 -6.34 -3.46 2.18
CA ASN A 717 -5.40 -2.35 2.06
C ASN A 717 -4.67 -2.10 3.41
N LEU A 718 -3.57 -2.82 3.62
CA LEU A 718 -2.75 -2.68 4.82
C LEU A 718 -1.93 -1.38 4.89
N GLN A 719 -1.78 -0.64 3.79
CA GLN A 719 -1.03 0.62 3.80
C GLN A 719 -1.82 1.82 4.32
N ASN A 720 -3.14 1.87 4.14
CA ASN A 720 -3.95 3.05 4.46
C ASN A 720 -4.66 2.94 5.83
N GLN A 721 -3.99 2.37 6.84
CA GLN A 721 -4.53 2.30 8.21
C GLN A 721 -4.77 3.70 8.80
N PRO A 722 -5.81 3.90 9.64
CA PRO A 722 -6.17 5.22 10.15
C PRO A 722 -5.00 5.84 10.92
N ALA A 723 -4.64 7.10 10.67
CA ALA A 723 -3.57 7.78 11.42
C ALA A 723 -3.81 7.72 12.94
N LEU A 724 -2.77 7.66 13.77
CA LEU A 724 -2.91 7.44 15.23
C LEU A 724 -3.88 8.43 15.87
N GLU A 725 -3.87 9.71 15.47
CA GLU A 725 -4.77 10.74 15.99
C GLU A 725 -6.23 10.61 15.52
N LYS A 726 -6.53 9.62 14.67
CA LYS A 726 -7.87 9.27 14.16
C LYS A 726 -8.26 7.82 14.46
N ASP A 727 -7.35 7.02 15.01
CA ASP A 727 -7.55 5.60 15.32
C ASP A 727 -8.30 5.45 16.66
N ARG A 728 -9.57 5.86 16.69
CA ARG A 728 -10.45 5.87 17.90
C ARG A 728 -10.42 4.54 18.66
N TYR A 729 -10.28 3.44 17.94
CA TYR A 729 -10.36 2.08 18.48
C TYR A 729 -9.00 1.37 18.56
N LYS A 730 -7.88 2.08 18.32
CA LYS A 730 -6.52 1.50 18.32
C LYS A 730 -6.43 0.24 17.46
N ILE A 731 -6.95 0.28 16.23
CA ILE A 731 -7.02 -0.85 15.31
C ILE A 731 -5.61 -1.44 15.05
N ARG A 732 -4.56 -0.62 15.07
CA ARG A 732 -3.17 -1.12 15.00
C ARG A 732 -2.79 -2.12 16.11
N GLN A 733 -3.48 -2.13 17.24
CA GLN A 733 -3.21 -3.05 18.35
C GLN A 733 -3.59 -4.49 17.98
N ALA A 734 -4.50 -4.68 17.02
CA ALA A 734 -4.86 -6.00 16.49
C ALA A 734 -3.71 -6.68 15.73
N PHE A 735 -2.76 -5.93 15.17
CA PHE A 735 -1.64 -6.48 14.42
C PHE A 735 -0.51 -6.84 15.40
N ILE A 736 -0.30 -8.13 15.61
CA ILE A 736 0.53 -8.70 16.68
C ILE A 736 1.70 -9.51 16.12
N ALA A 737 2.73 -9.73 16.94
CA ALA A 737 3.72 -10.79 16.70
C ALA A 737 3.17 -12.16 17.13
N ALA A 738 3.66 -13.24 16.52
CA ALA A 738 3.36 -14.59 16.97
C ALA A 738 3.92 -14.86 18.39
N PRO A 739 3.41 -15.87 19.12
CA PRO A 739 3.96 -16.27 20.43
C PRO A 739 5.46 -16.54 20.35
N GLY A 740 6.23 -15.97 21.29
CA GLY A 740 7.70 -16.03 21.28
C GLY A 740 8.38 -14.95 20.43
N ASN A 741 7.68 -14.31 19.49
CA ASN A 741 8.22 -13.26 18.62
C ASN A 741 7.90 -11.85 19.12
N SER A 742 8.62 -10.86 18.60
CA SER A 742 8.35 -9.43 18.69
C SER A 742 8.34 -8.81 17.29
N LEU A 743 7.68 -7.65 17.15
CA LEU A 743 7.78 -6.80 15.97
C LEU A 743 8.93 -5.81 16.13
N VAL A 744 9.66 -5.55 15.05
CA VAL A 744 10.48 -4.34 14.87
C VAL A 744 9.73 -3.46 13.87
N VAL A 745 9.38 -2.25 14.30
CA VAL A 745 8.76 -1.24 13.44
C VAL A 745 9.73 -0.08 13.32
N ALA A 746 10.13 0.24 12.09
CA ALA A 746 11.14 1.26 11.80
C ALA A 746 10.66 2.21 10.69
N ASP A 747 10.73 3.51 10.94
CA ASP A 747 10.16 4.57 10.08
C ASP A 747 11.19 5.69 9.83
N TYR A 748 11.20 6.23 8.62
CA TYR A 748 12.10 7.33 8.28
C TYR A 748 11.59 8.68 8.78
N GLY A 749 12.43 9.38 9.53
CA GLY A 749 12.17 10.75 9.98
C GLY A 749 12.10 11.75 8.82
N GLN A 750 10.89 11.99 8.29
CA GLN A 750 10.58 12.96 7.23
C GLN A 750 11.34 12.73 5.90
N LEU A 751 11.36 11.49 5.41
CA LEU A 751 12.09 11.07 4.20
C LEU A 751 11.93 12.02 3.00
N GLU A 752 10.69 12.35 2.63
CA GLU A 752 10.41 13.23 1.48
C GLU A 752 11.04 14.63 1.63
N LEU A 753 11.11 15.19 2.83
CA LEU A 753 11.73 16.50 3.07
C LEU A 753 13.26 16.42 3.06
N ARG A 754 13.85 15.31 3.52
CA ARG A 754 15.29 15.04 3.40
C ARG A 754 15.71 14.88 1.94
N ILE A 755 14.90 14.18 1.14
CA ILE A 755 15.09 14.06 -0.30
C ILE A 755 14.95 15.42 -0.99
N LEU A 756 13.95 16.23 -0.66
CA LEU A 756 13.81 17.58 -1.20
C LEU A 756 15.04 18.46 -0.86
N ALA A 757 15.56 18.39 0.37
CA ALA A 757 16.77 19.11 0.78
C ALA A 757 17.99 18.72 -0.06
N HIS A 758 18.16 17.42 -0.34
CA HIS A 758 19.23 16.89 -1.18
C HIS A 758 19.06 17.31 -2.66
N LEU A 759 17.88 17.05 -3.26
CA LEU A 759 17.60 17.32 -4.68
C LEU A 759 17.67 18.82 -5.01
N ALA A 760 17.17 19.68 -4.13
CA ALA A 760 17.28 21.14 -4.29
C ALA A 760 18.62 21.71 -3.81
N ASN A 761 19.47 20.90 -3.17
CA ASN A 761 20.70 21.35 -2.49
C ASN A 761 20.49 22.58 -1.58
N CYS A 762 19.34 22.64 -0.89
CA CYS A 762 18.93 23.83 -0.15
C CYS A 762 19.66 23.93 1.19
N LYS A 763 20.64 24.84 1.28
CA LYS A 763 21.56 24.97 2.42
C LYS A 763 20.84 25.08 3.77
N SER A 764 19.76 25.87 3.80
CA SER A 764 18.90 26.07 4.97
C SER A 764 18.24 24.76 5.45
N MET A 765 17.78 23.91 4.52
CA MET A 765 17.21 22.60 4.86
C MET A 765 18.29 21.59 5.26
N LEU A 766 19.44 21.58 4.58
CA LEU A 766 20.57 20.70 4.92
C LEU A 766 21.03 20.96 6.36
N ALA A 767 21.35 22.22 6.69
CA ALA A 767 21.78 22.62 8.04
C ALA A 767 20.70 22.36 9.12
N ALA A 768 19.42 22.54 8.79
CA ALA A 768 18.33 22.24 9.72
C ALA A 768 18.15 20.73 9.99
N PHE A 769 18.52 19.85 9.07
CA PHE A 769 18.52 18.39 9.29
C PHE A 769 19.81 17.89 9.96
N GLU A 770 20.94 18.54 9.71
CA GLU A 770 22.22 18.27 10.38
C GLU A 770 22.20 18.68 11.85
N ALA A 771 21.57 19.81 12.17
CA ALA A 771 21.38 20.28 13.54
C ALA A 771 20.38 19.46 14.37
N GLY A 772 19.74 18.43 13.78
CA GLY A 772 18.83 17.53 14.47
C GLY A 772 17.45 18.11 14.82
N GLY A 773 16.72 17.36 15.64
CA GLY A 773 15.45 17.77 16.22
C GLY A 773 14.27 17.93 15.24
N ASP A 774 13.27 18.72 15.64
CA ASP A 774 12.00 18.79 14.91
C ASP A 774 12.00 19.88 13.84
N PHE A 775 12.23 19.45 12.60
CA PHE A 775 12.21 20.31 11.41
C PHE A 775 10.95 21.18 11.27
N HIS A 776 9.79 20.71 11.74
CA HIS A 776 8.55 21.47 11.69
C HIS A 776 8.49 22.64 12.70
N SER A 777 9.02 22.45 13.92
CA SER A 777 9.20 23.49 14.94
C SER A 777 10.20 24.54 14.47
N ARG A 778 11.34 24.13 13.91
CA ARG A 778 12.31 25.02 13.26
C ARG A 778 11.69 25.82 12.11
N THR A 779 10.77 25.21 11.36
CA THR A 779 10.01 25.92 10.33
C THR A 779 9.05 26.94 10.95
N ALA A 780 8.30 26.58 11.99
CA ALA A 780 7.37 27.49 12.69
C ALA A 780 8.08 28.72 13.30
N LEU A 781 9.25 28.52 13.91
CA LEU A 781 10.15 29.59 14.39
C LEU A 781 10.58 30.57 13.27
N SER A 782 10.73 30.08 12.04
CA SER A 782 10.98 30.94 10.87
C SER A 782 9.73 31.66 10.33
N MET A 783 8.54 31.11 10.58
CA MET A 783 7.25 31.63 10.08
C MET A 783 6.64 32.69 11.01
N TYR A 784 6.73 32.53 12.33
CA TYR A 784 5.95 33.29 13.31
C TYR A 784 6.84 34.11 14.26
N PRO A 785 6.79 35.45 14.24
CA PRO A 785 7.61 36.29 15.11
C PRO A 785 7.43 36.03 16.62
N HIS A 786 6.19 35.84 17.07
CA HIS A 786 5.88 35.57 18.49
C HIS A 786 6.49 34.25 19.01
N ILE A 787 6.70 33.26 18.14
CA ILE A 787 7.38 32.00 18.53
C ILE A 787 8.88 32.25 18.75
N ARG A 788 9.48 33.15 17.97
CA ARG A 788 10.88 33.54 18.13
C ARG A 788 11.08 34.27 19.45
N GLU A 789 10.25 35.27 19.71
CA GLU A 789 10.24 36.01 20.97
C GLU A 789 10.04 35.09 22.19
N ALA A 790 9.14 34.10 22.11
CA ALA A 790 8.93 33.13 23.17
C ALA A 790 10.16 32.22 23.45
N ILE A 791 10.96 31.90 22.43
CA ILE A 791 12.22 31.16 22.59
C ILE A 791 13.35 32.07 23.09
N GLU A 792 13.46 33.29 22.57
CA GLU A 792 14.46 34.28 22.99
C GLU A 792 14.28 34.65 24.47
N ASN A 793 13.02 34.80 24.92
CA ASN A 793 12.65 35.01 26.32
C ASN A 793 12.69 33.73 27.19
N LYS A 794 13.08 32.58 26.62
CA LYS A 794 13.16 31.26 27.30
C LYS A 794 11.84 30.77 27.92
N HIS A 795 10.69 31.28 27.48
CA HIS A 795 9.38 30.77 27.89
C HIS A 795 9.07 29.40 27.27
N VAL A 796 9.72 29.09 26.14
CA VAL A 796 9.54 27.86 25.37
C VAL A 796 10.89 27.38 24.85
N LEU A 797 11.13 26.07 24.87
CA LEU A 797 12.32 25.45 24.29
C LEU A 797 12.05 24.99 22.86
N LEU A 798 13.02 25.16 21.95
CA LEU A 798 12.91 24.59 20.60
C LEU A 798 13.02 23.05 20.64
N GLU A 799 14.04 22.58 21.36
CA GLU A 799 14.46 21.18 21.54
C GLU A 799 15.00 21.02 22.97
N TRP A 800 14.97 19.79 23.50
CA TRP A 800 15.50 19.42 24.82
C TRP A 800 15.89 17.94 24.81
N ASP A 801 17.08 17.65 25.31
CA ASP A 801 17.62 16.31 25.48
C ASP A 801 17.65 15.97 26.98
N PRO A 802 16.91 14.95 27.44
CA PRO A 802 16.82 14.60 28.86
C PRO A 802 18.19 14.28 29.46
N GLN A 803 18.53 14.91 30.57
CA GLN A 803 19.71 14.55 31.36
C GLN A 803 19.38 13.44 32.37
N PRO A 804 20.37 12.64 32.84
CA PRO A 804 20.12 11.60 33.82
C PRO A 804 19.50 12.15 35.13
N GLY A 805 18.22 11.86 35.36
CA GLY A 805 17.43 12.36 36.48
C GLY A 805 16.43 13.48 36.15
N GLU A 806 16.32 13.90 34.88
CA GLU A 806 15.30 14.84 34.42
C GLU A 806 14.22 14.11 33.59
N ASP A 807 13.02 13.95 34.14
CA ASP A 807 11.90 13.26 33.44
C ASP A 807 11.10 14.20 32.52
N MET A 808 11.22 15.52 32.67
CA MET A 808 10.47 16.53 31.90
C MET A 808 11.31 17.79 31.65
N PRO A 809 11.08 18.51 30.52
CA PRO A 809 11.80 19.74 30.21
C PRO A 809 11.43 20.87 31.19
N PRO A 810 12.37 21.80 31.50
CA PRO A 810 12.16 22.86 32.49
C PRO A 810 11.13 23.92 32.06
N VAL A 811 10.87 24.05 30.75
CA VAL A 811 9.76 24.82 30.17
C VAL A 811 9.18 24.05 28.96
N PRO A 812 7.93 24.31 28.56
CA PRO A 812 7.31 23.60 27.43
C PRO A 812 8.12 23.67 26.14
N LEU A 813 8.07 22.62 25.31
CA LEU A 813 8.67 22.63 23.98
C LEU A 813 7.75 23.34 22.99
N LEU A 814 8.32 23.95 21.94
CA LEU A 814 7.59 24.65 20.86
C LEU A 814 6.51 23.74 20.27
N LYS A 815 6.84 22.47 20.07
CA LYS A 815 5.92 21.46 19.52
C LYS A 815 4.63 21.29 20.34
N ASP A 816 4.68 21.59 21.63
CA ASP A 816 3.60 21.43 22.60
C ASP A 816 2.89 22.78 22.84
N ALA A 817 3.64 23.84 23.15
CA ALA A 817 3.10 25.19 23.39
C ALA A 817 2.49 25.84 22.14
N PHE A 818 3.09 25.62 20.97
CA PHE A 818 2.66 26.18 19.67
C PHE A 818 2.25 25.07 18.69
N ALA A 819 1.53 24.06 19.19
CA ALA A 819 1.13 22.89 18.42
C ALA A 819 0.28 23.21 17.17
N SER A 820 -0.51 24.30 17.19
CA SER A 820 -1.29 24.79 16.05
C SER A 820 -0.38 25.30 14.93
N GLU A 821 0.58 26.16 15.27
CA GLU A 821 1.51 26.83 14.38
C GLU A 821 2.51 25.83 13.81
N ARG A 822 2.99 24.89 14.64
CA ARG A 822 3.74 23.71 14.18
C ARG A 822 2.94 22.88 13.19
N ARG A 823 1.63 22.68 13.40
CA ARG A 823 0.76 21.95 12.45
C ARG A 823 0.61 22.69 11.12
N LYS A 824 0.47 24.02 11.14
CA LYS A 824 0.49 24.88 9.93
C LYS A 824 1.85 24.79 9.21
N ALA A 825 2.96 24.81 9.94
CA ALA A 825 4.32 24.68 9.39
C ALA A 825 4.60 23.27 8.81
N LYS A 826 4.12 22.21 9.47
CA LYS A 826 4.14 20.84 8.93
C LYS A 826 3.38 20.78 7.61
N MET A 827 2.15 21.30 7.59
CA MET A 827 1.31 21.38 6.40
C MET A 827 1.98 22.18 5.27
N LEU A 828 2.69 23.28 5.58
CA LEU A 828 3.44 24.07 4.59
C LEU A 828 4.52 23.24 3.90
N ASN A 829 5.39 22.61 4.69
CA ASN A 829 6.54 21.86 4.20
C ASN A 829 6.11 20.74 3.22
N PHE A 830 5.08 19.97 3.58
CA PHE A 830 4.52 18.95 2.69
C PHE A 830 3.80 19.56 1.49
N SER A 831 3.02 20.64 1.68
CA SER A 831 2.34 21.34 0.58
C SER A 831 3.29 21.85 -0.50
N ILE A 832 4.48 22.33 -0.12
CA ILE A 832 5.52 22.77 -1.04
C ILE A 832 6.15 21.58 -1.79
N ALA A 833 6.44 20.47 -1.10
CA ALA A 833 6.89 19.23 -1.74
C ALA A 833 5.86 18.65 -2.75
N TYR A 834 4.56 18.93 -2.54
CA TYR A 834 3.47 18.53 -3.44
C TYR A 834 3.04 19.61 -4.45
N GLY A 835 3.71 20.77 -4.52
CA GLY A 835 3.37 21.86 -5.44
C GLY A 835 1.97 22.45 -5.23
N LYS A 836 1.44 22.44 -4.01
CA LYS A 836 0.11 22.99 -3.68
C LYS A 836 0.12 24.53 -3.78
N THR A 837 -0.96 25.10 -4.30
CA THR A 837 -1.09 26.55 -4.51
C THR A 837 -1.36 27.32 -3.21
N THR A 838 -1.02 28.61 -3.19
CA THR A 838 -1.32 29.57 -2.11
C THR A 838 -2.81 29.61 -1.78
N VAL A 839 -3.68 29.60 -2.80
CA VAL A 839 -5.15 29.50 -2.65
C VAL A 839 -5.57 28.23 -1.88
N GLY A 840 -4.93 27.10 -2.20
CA GLY A 840 -5.16 25.84 -1.49
C GLY A 840 -4.68 25.88 -0.03
N LEU A 841 -3.58 26.58 0.25
CA LEU A 841 -3.04 26.77 1.61
C LEU A 841 -3.92 27.70 2.45
N ALA A 842 -4.37 28.83 1.89
CA ALA A 842 -5.25 29.78 2.57
C ALA A 842 -6.54 29.12 3.08
N ARG A 843 -7.14 28.25 2.25
CA ARG A 843 -8.33 27.48 2.62
C ARG A 843 -8.07 26.47 3.74
N ASP A 844 -6.95 25.73 3.69
CA ASP A 844 -6.61 24.75 4.71
C ASP A 844 -6.29 25.40 6.06
N TRP A 845 -5.58 26.53 6.05
CA TRP A 845 -5.23 27.30 7.26
C TRP A 845 -6.40 28.14 7.80
N LYS A 846 -7.44 28.36 7.00
CA LYS A 846 -8.56 29.29 7.26
C LYS A 846 -8.10 30.73 7.49
N VAL A 847 -7.22 31.21 6.61
CA VAL A 847 -6.63 32.56 6.63
C VAL A 847 -6.90 33.31 5.33
N SER A 848 -6.62 34.61 5.29
CA SER A 848 -6.71 35.39 4.06
C SER A 848 -5.70 34.91 3.00
N LEU A 849 -6.01 35.07 1.72
CA LEU A 849 -5.07 34.72 0.63
C LEU A 849 -3.74 35.47 0.77
N LYS A 850 -3.80 36.75 1.16
CA LYS A 850 -2.63 37.61 1.40
C LYS A 850 -1.75 37.08 2.53
N GLU A 851 -2.32 36.71 3.67
CA GLU A 851 -1.57 36.15 4.80
C GLU A 851 -0.90 34.82 4.44
N ALA A 852 -1.59 33.97 3.67
CA ALA A 852 -1.02 32.73 3.17
C ALA A 852 0.16 32.98 2.21
N GLU A 853 0.01 33.92 1.28
CA GLU A 853 1.05 34.33 0.33
C GLU A 853 2.26 34.94 1.03
N GLU A 854 2.08 35.86 1.97
CA GLU A 854 3.16 36.43 2.80
C GLU A 854 3.93 35.35 3.58
N THR A 855 3.22 34.34 4.09
CA THR A 855 3.82 33.23 4.85
C THR A 855 4.61 32.29 3.94
N VAL A 856 4.11 32.01 2.74
CA VAL A 856 4.81 31.24 1.70
C VAL A 856 6.05 31.99 1.20
N ASN A 857 5.94 33.30 0.97
CA ASN A 857 7.05 34.16 0.55
C ASN A 857 8.15 34.23 1.63
N ARG A 858 7.78 34.35 2.92
CA ARG A 858 8.71 34.21 4.04
C ARG A 858 9.44 32.86 4.02
N TRP A 859 8.73 31.75 3.76
CA TRP A 859 9.35 30.42 3.68
C TRP A 859 10.37 30.30 2.53
N TYR A 860 10.05 30.81 1.33
CA TYR A 860 10.95 30.79 0.17
C TYR A 860 12.11 31.79 0.28
N SER A 861 11.96 32.89 1.01
CA SER A 861 13.03 33.90 1.17
C SER A 861 14.34 33.30 1.69
N ASN A 862 14.23 32.30 2.57
CA ASN A 862 15.33 31.55 3.18
C ASN A 862 15.63 30.21 2.48
N ARG A 863 14.93 29.87 1.39
CA ARG A 863 14.98 28.57 0.69
C ARG A 863 14.83 28.73 -0.83
N LYS A 864 15.53 29.73 -1.39
CA LYS A 864 15.45 30.11 -2.80
C LYS A 864 15.85 28.97 -3.75
N GLU A 865 16.71 28.07 -3.29
CA GLU A 865 17.15 26.89 -4.06
C GLU A 865 15.98 25.92 -4.32
N VAL A 866 15.04 25.79 -3.38
CA VAL A 866 13.84 24.96 -3.58
C VAL A 866 12.96 25.52 -4.71
N LEU A 867 12.75 26.84 -4.74
CA LEU A 867 11.97 27.49 -5.80
C LEU A 867 12.66 27.33 -7.16
N SER A 868 13.98 27.59 -7.23
CA SER A 868 14.77 27.39 -8.45
C SER A 868 14.71 25.94 -8.95
N TRP A 869 14.78 24.98 -8.03
CA TRP A 869 14.66 23.55 -8.33
C TRP A 869 13.27 23.18 -8.86
N GLN A 870 12.20 23.73 -8.26
CA GLN A 870 10.81 23.50 -8.72
C GLN A 870 10.58 24.04 -10.13
N GLU A 871 11.03 25.27 -10.44
CA GLU A 871 10.91 25.83 -11.79
C GLU A 871 11.73 25.04 -12.81
N GLN A 872 12.92 24.54 -12.44
CA GLN A 872 13.69 23.63 -13.29
C GLN A 872 12.92 22.33 -13.59
N ARG A 873 12.33 21.68 -12.57
CA ARG A 873 11.55 20.44 -12.79
C ARG A 873 10.33 20.68 -13.70
N LYS A 874 9.65 21.83 -13.57
CA LYS A 874 8.58 22.21 -14.51
C LYS A 874 9.14 22.38 -15.92
N SER A 875 10.23 23.11 -16.09
CA SER A 875 10.88 23.33 -17.40
C SER A 875 11.25 22.01 -18.07
N GLU A 876 11.83 21.07 -17.33
CA GLU A 876 12.17 19.73 -17.84
C GLU A 876 10.93 18.93 -18.27
N ALA A 877 9.84 19.01 -17.51
CA ALA A 877 8.57 18.40 -17.91
C ALA A 877 7.96 19.03 -19.17
N HIS A 878 8.17 20.34 -19.40
CA HIS A 878 7.75 21.05 -20.61
C HIS A 878 8.64 20.75 -21.83
N GLU A 879 9.95 20.61 -21.63
CA GLU A 879 10.96 20.42 -22.69
C GLU A 879 11.11 18.95 -23.10
N PHE A 880 11.30 18.06 -22.12
CA PHE A 880 11.60 16.63 -22.34
C PHE A 880 10.38 15.71 -22.17
N GLY A 881 9.24 16.24 -21.72
CA GLY A 881 8.02 15.46 -21.49
C GLY A 881 8.12 14.46 -20.32
N CYS A 882 9.16 14.56 -19.49
CA CYS A 882 9.38 13.68 -18.34
C CYS A 882 10.20 14.35 -17.23
N VAL A 883 10.17 13.75 -16.04
CA VAL A 883 11.12 14.03 -14.94
C VAL A 883 11.66 12.73 -14.36
N TYR A 884 12.78 12.81 -13.64
CA TYR A 884 13.48 11.65 -13.11
C TYR A 884 13.48 11.62 -11.58
N THR A 885 13.51 10.41 -11.04
CA THR A 885 13.78 10.10 -9.63
C THR A 885 15.28 10.05 -9.34
N LEU A 886 15.67 9.97 -8.07
CA LEU A 886 17.05 9.88 -7.60
C LEU A 886 17.80 8.74 -8.28
N LEU A 887 17.21 7.55 -8.42
CA LEU A 887 17.84 6.43 -9.13
C LEU A 887 17.60 6.42 -10.65
N GLY A 888 17.05 7.49 -11.23
CA GLY A 888 16.92 7.64 -12.69
C GLY A 888 15.67 7.01 -13.31
N ARG A 889 14.70 6.51 -12.53
CA ARG A 889 13.41 6.09 -13.09
C ARG A 889 12.64 7.31 -13.61
N ALA A 890 12.12 7.20 -14.83
CA ALA A 890 11.40 8.27 -15.50
C ALA A 890 9.90 8.30 -15.16
N ARG A 891 9.36 9.51 -15.02
CA ARG A 891 7.93 9.79 -15.04
C ARG A 891 7.57 10.54 -16.32
N TRP A 892 6.87 9.85 -17.22
CA TRP A 892 6.40 10.42 -18.48
C TRP A 892 5.10 11.22 -18.32
N PHE A 893 4.95 12.26 -19.14
CA PHE A 893 3.77 13.12 -19.22
C PHE A 893 3.22 13.18 -20.66
N PRO A 894 1.90 13.37 -20.84
CA PRO A 894 1.32 13.58 -22.16
C PRO A 894 1.74 14.93 -22.76
N SER A 895 1.70 15.05 -24.09
CA SER A 895 2.15 16.25 -24.79
C SER A 895 1.36 17.51 -24.39
N LEU A 896 2.09 18.51 -23.91
CA LEU A 896 1.53 19.77 -23.43
C LEU A 896 0.98 20.68 -24.54
N LYS A 897 1.33 20.44 -25.81
CA LYS A 897 0.89 21.24 -26.97
C LYS A 897 -0.64 21.30 -27.16
N LYS A 898 -1.38 20.34 -26.59
CA LYS A 898 -2.86 20.28 -26.62
C LYS A 898 -3.48 20.26 -25.21
N ALA A 899 -2.70 20.54 -24.17
CA ALA A 899 -3.16 20.46 -22.78
C ALA A 899 -3.98 21.70 -22.39
N ASN A 900 -5.13 21.48 -21.74
CA ASN A 900 -5.86 22.56 -21.09
C ASN A 900 -5.15 23.01 -19.79
N SER A 901 -5.53 24.17 -19.26
CA SER A 901 -4.90 24.76 -18.06
C SER A 901 -4.91 23.83 -16.84
N SER A 902 -5.98 23.03 -16.67
CA SER A 902 -6.09 22.04 -15.59
C SER A 902 -5.07 20.91 -15.72
N LEU A 903 -4.92 20.34 -16.92
CA LEU A 903 -3.95 19.30 -17.22
C LEU A 903 -2.50 19.82 -17.10
N LYS A 904 -2.23 21.04 -17.59
CA LYS A 904 -0.93 21.71 -17.40
C LYS A 904 -0.60 21.86 -15.90
N SER A 905 -1.55 22.37 -15.12
CA SER A 905 -1.42 22.53 -13.65
C SER A 905 -1.31 21.19 -12.91
N HIS A 906 -1.78 20.08 -13.49
CA HIS A 906 -1.59 18.74 -12.95
C HIS A 906 -0.18 18.20 -13.26
N ILE A 907 0.29 18.36 -14.50
CA ILE A 907 1.64 17.97 -14.93
C ILE A 907 2.71 18.72 -14.13
N GLU A 908 2.59 20.04 -13.96
CA GLU A 908 3.56 20.84 -13.20
C GLU A 908 3.66 20.43 -11.73
N ARG A 909 2.54 20.05 -11.10
CA ARG A 909 2.54 19.48 -9.74
C ARG A 909 3.17 18.10 -9.69
N ALA A 910 2.85 17.23 -10.66
CA ALA A 910 3.43 15.90 -10.76
C ALA A 910 4.94 15.94 -11.07
N ALA A 911 5.41 16.96 -11.81
CA ALA A 911 6.82 17.22 -12.10
C ALA A 911 7.62 17.62 -10.85
N ILE A 912 7.01 18.35 -9.91
CA ILE A 912 7.60 18.67 -8.59
C ILE A 912 7.55 17.45 -7.66
N ASN A 913 6.38 16.80 -7.56
CA ASN A 913 6.14 15.73 -6.60
C ASN A 913 6.89 14.43 -6.94
N THR A 914 6.91 14.00 -8.21
CA THR A 914 7.42 12.66 -8.55
C THR A 914 8.92 12.49 -8.26
N PRO A 915 9.80 13.47 -8.52
CA PRO A 915 11.20 13.39 -8.10
C PRO A 915 11.37 13.24 -6.58
N VAL A 916 10.48 13.80 -5.75
CA VAL A 916 10.55 13.63 -4.29
C VAL A 916 9.98 12.26 -3.87
N GLN A 917 8.71 12.03 -4.18
CA GLN A 917 7.96 10.86 -3.71
C GLN A 917 8.41 9.54 -4.39
N GLY A 918 8.85 9.60 -5.64
CA GLY A 918 9.41 8.46 -6.35
C GLY A 918 10.80 8.10 -5.82
N SER A 919 11.62 9.08 -5.43
CA SER A 919 12.90 8.82 -4.75
C SER A 919 12.71 8.28 -3.34
N ALA A 920 11.62 8.65 -2.64
CA ALA A 920 11.27 8.05 -1.36
C ALA A 920 10.96 6.55 -1.53
N ALA A 921 10.24 6.19 -2.60
CA ALA A 921 10.03 4.79 -2.97
C ALA A 921 11.35 4.08 -3.33
N ASP A 922 12.27 4.76 -4.03
CA ASP A 922 13.60 4.20 -4.34
C ASP A 922 14.41 3.91 -3.07
N VAL A 923 14.44 4.85 -2.11
CA VAL A 923 15.11 4.71 -0.82
C VAL A 923 14.50 3.57 0.00
N ALA A 924 13.17 3.47 0.07
CA ALA A 924 12.48 2.40 0.78
C ALA A 924 12.75 1.02 0.14
N MET A 925 12.67 0.91 -1.19
CA MET A 925 13.02 -0.30 -1.94
C MET A 925 14.46 -0.73 -1.65
N CYS A 926 15.42 0.19 -1.73
CA CYS A 926 16.82 -0.09 -1.44
C CYS A 926 17.03 -0.55 0.01
N ALA A 927 16.38 0.08 0.99
CA ALA A 927 16.45 -0.35 2.39
C ALA A 927 15.90 -1.77 2.61
N MET A 928 14.75 -2.09 2.01
CA MET A 928 14.16 -3.43 2.07
C MET A 928 15.08 -4.49 1.44
N LEU A 929 15.77 -4.15 0.34
CA LEU A 929 16.75 -5.03 -0.30
C LEU A 929 18.02 -5.23 0.54
N GLU A 930 18.49 -4.22 1.27
CA GLU A 930 19.62 -4.36 2.20
C GLU A 930 19.22 -5.15 3.47
N ILE A 931 18.00 -4.97 3.98
CA ILE A 931 17.41 -5.78 5.06
C ILE A 931 17.33 -7.25 4.63
N SER A 932 16.74 -7.53 3.46
CA SER A 932 16.56 -8.88 2.92
C SER A 932 17.87 -9.62 2.67
N LYS A 933 18.96 -8.91 2.33
CA LYS A 933 20.29 -9.48 2.12
C LYS A 933 21.12 -9.63 3.41
N ASN A 934 20.59 -9.18 4.55
CA ASN A 934 21.33 -9.20 5.79
C ASN A 934 21.31 -10.59 6.43
N ARG A 935 22.39 -11.35 6.21
CA ARG A 935 22.57 -12.70 6.77
C ARG A 935 22.35 -12.78 8.27
N ARG A 936 22.68 -11.72 9.04
CA ARG A 936 22.49 -11.74 10.49
C ARG A 936 21.01 -11.68 10.87
N LEU A 937 20.18 -10.93 10.14
CA LEU A 937 18.72 -10.98 10.34
C LEU A 937 18.15 -12.36 9.97
N GLU A 938 18.63 -12.97 8.88
CA GLU A 938 18.25 -14.32 8.45
C GLU A 938 18.62 -15.38 9.49
N GLU A 939 19.87 -15.38 9.97
CA GLU A 939 20.38 -16.25 11.06
C GLU A 939 19.57 -16.09 12.36
N LEU A 940 19.16 -14.87 12.69
CA LEU A 940 18.35 -14.55 13.87
C LEU A 940 16.87 -14.87 13.68
N GLY A 941 16.43 -15.32 12.50
CA GLY A 941 15.04 -15.68 12.20
C GLY A 941 14.11 -14.48 11.98
N TRP A 942 14.64 -13.31 11.60
CA TRP A 942 13.86 -12.08 11.36
C TRP A 942 13.38 -11.97 9.93
N LYS A 943 12.08 -11.70 9.77
CA LYS A 943 11.38 -11.67 8.48
C LYS A 943 10.75 -10.31 8.23
N LEU A 944 10.87 -9.81 7.01
CA LEU A 944 10.19 -8.57 6.57
C LEU A 944 8.74 -8.89 6.20
N LEU A 945 7.77 -8.26 6.88
CA LEU A 945 6.35 -8.54 6.70
C LEU A 945 5.64 -7.51 5.83
N LEU A 946 5.86 -6.23 6.11
CA LEU A 946 5.04 -5.16 5.51
C LEU A 946 5.83 -3.85 5.34
N GLN A 947 5.44 -3.09 4.33
CA GLN A 947 5.92 -1.74 4.05
C GLN A 947 4.73 -0.77 4.02
N VAL A 948 4.71 0.22 4.92
CA VAL A 948 3.63 1.19 5.09
C VAL A 948 4.18 2.61 5.00
N HIS A 949 3.81 3.38 3.97
CA HIS A 949 4.36 4.73 3.73
C HIS A 949 5.89 4.75 3.63
N ASP A 950 6.60 5.20 4.67
CA ASP A 950 8.07 5.22 4.77
C ASP A 950 8.57 4.26 5.88
N GLU A 951 7.67 3.46 6.46
CA GLU A 951 7.90 2.47 7.51
C GLU A 951 8.04 1.05 6.95
N VAL A 952 8.84 0.23 7.64
CA VAL A 952 8.93 -1.22 7.49
C VAL A 952 8.61 -1.93 8.80
N ILE A 953 7.98 -3.10 8.70
CA ILE A 953 7.62 -3.96 9.83
C ILE A 953 8.27 -5.32 9.62
N LEU A 954 9.07 -5.75 10.61
CA LEU A 954 9.65 -7.08 10.68
C LEU A 954 9.14 -7.83 11.90
N GLU A 955 9.19 -9.16 11.86
CA GLU A 955 8.91 -10.06 12.98
C GLU A 955 10.02 -11.09 13.16
N GLY A 956 10.37 -11.39 14.41
CA GLY A 956 11.33 -12.44 14.75
C GLY A 956 11.42 -12.69 16.26
N PRO A 957 12.30 -13.60 16.72
CA PRO A 957 12.40 -14.02 18.11
C PRO A 957 12.61 -12.85 19.10
N THR A 958 11.88 -12.86 20.22
CA THR A 958 11.93 -11.78 21.22
C THR A 958 13.33 -11.51 21.75
N GLU A 959 14.11 -12.58 21.95
CA GLU A 959 15.47 -12.56 22.50
C GLU A 959 16.50 -11.80 21.66
N SER A 960 16.29 -11.73 20.33
CA SER A 960 17.19 -11.05 19.39
C SER A 960 16.66 -9.69 18.90
N ALA A 961 15.54 -9.20 19.45
CA ALA A 961 14.84 -8.02 18.95
C ALA A 961 15.66 -6.73 18.99
N GLU A 962 16.44 -6.50 20.05
CA GLU A 962 17.29 -5.30 20.15
C GLU A 962 18.47 -5.33 19.17
N GLU A 963 19.04 -6.52 18.91
CA GLU A 963 20.09 -6.70 17.88
C GLU A 963 19.50 -6.49 16.47
N ALA A 964 18.37 -7.11 16.17
CA ALA A 964 17.67 -6.97 14.90
C ALA A 964 17.25 -5.51 14.64
N LYS A 965 16.73 -4.80 15.65
CA LYS A 965 16.41 -3.37 15.57
C LYS A 965 17.64 -2.54 15.18
N ALA A 966 18.79 -2.75 15.81
CA ALA A 966 20.02 -2.03 15.49
C ALA A 966 20.47 -2.28 14.04
N ILE A 967 20.35 -3.53 13.56
CA ILE A 967 20.66 -3.90 12.17
C ILE A 967 19.69 -3.25 11.18
N VAL A 968 18.39 -3.26 11.46
CA VAL A 968 17.35 -2.62 10.61
C VAL A 968 17.58 -1.11 10.51
N VAL A 969 17.91 -0.45 11.63
CA VAL A 969 18.28 0.98 11.65
C VAL A 969 19.52 1.23 10.80
N ASP A 970 20.56 0.39 10.87
CA ASP A 970 21.75 0.54 10.04
C ASP A 970 21.42 0.41 8.54
N CYS A 971 20.74 -0.67 8.15
CA CYS A 971 20.31 -0.93 6.77
C CYS A 971 19.45 0.22 6.20
N MET A 972 18.50 0.75 6.98
CA MET A 972 17.67 1.89 6.56
C MET A 972 18.46 3.21 6.52
N SER A 973 19.37 3.45 7.47
CA SER A 973 20.20 4.67 7.45
C SER A 973 21.20 4.69 6.28
N LYS A 974 21.54 3.51 5.73
CA LYS A 974 22.56 3.28 4.70
C LYS A 974 22.07 2.38 3.55
N PRO A 975 20.95 2.70 2.88
CA PRO A 975 20.22 1.74 2.04
C PRO A 975 20.89 1.45 0.69
N PHE A 976 21.97 2.15 0.33
CA PHE A 976 22.66 1.99 -0.95
C PHE A 976 23.96 1.19 -0.78
N HIS A 977 23.84 -0.10 -0.49
CA HIS A 977 24.96 -1.03 -0.25
C HIS A 977 25.84 -0.60 0.93
N GLY A 978 25.22 -0.49 2.11
CA GLY A 978 25.87 0.00 3.32
C GLY A 978 26.33 1.47 3.24
N LYS A 979 25.72 2.29 2.37
CA LYS A 979 26.01 3.72 2.24
C LYS A 979 24.75 4.58 2.15
N ASN A 980 24.86 5.83 2.61
CA ASN A 980 23.93 6.89 2.30
C ASN A 980 24.53 7.79 1.19
N ILE A 981 23.78 8.01 0.11
CA ILE A 981 24.17 8.89 -1.01
C ILE A 981 23.62 10.32 -0.86
N LEU A 982 22.71 10.54 0.08
CA LEU A 982 22.10 11.84 0.29
C LEU A 982 23.06 12.79 1.02
N ARG A 983 22.87 14.08 0.81
CA ARG A 983 23.61 15.18 1.50
C ARG A 983 23.13 15.40 2.94
N VAL A 984 22.22 14.56 3.42
CA VAL A 984 21.63 14.59 4.77
C VAL A 984 21.58 13.17 5.32
N GLY A 985 21.80 13.01 6.62
CA GLY A 985 21.60 11.73 7.29
C GLY A 985 20.15 11.25 7.13
N LEU A 986 19.97 9.97 6.84
CA LEU A 986 18.67 9.29 6.90
C LEU A 986 18.40 8.90 8.35
N SER A 987 17.60 9.72 9.04
CA SER A 987 17.16 9.41 10.41
C SER A 987 16.09 8.33 10.38
N VAL A 988 16.22 7.33 11.23
CA VAL A 988 15.29 6.20 11.37
C VAL A 988 14.92 6.11 12.84
N ASP A 989 13.62 6.17 13.14
CA ASP A 989 13.10 5.85 14.47
C ASP A 989 12.60 4.41 14.44
N ALA A 990 12.96 3.61 15.45
CA ALA A 990 12.63 2.19 15.49
C ALA A 990 12.35 1.70 16.91
N LYS A 991 11.30 0.90 17.07
CA LYS A 991 10.89 0.32 18.36
C LYS A 991 10.57 -1.17 18.23
N CYS A 992 10.76 -1.89 19.33
CA CYS A 992 10.36 -3.28 19.48
C CYS A 992 9.09 -3.37 20.33
N ALA A 993 8.06 -4.09 19.90
CA ALA A 993 6.88 -4.36 20.72
C ALA A 993 6.14 -5.64 20.31
N LYS A 994 5.10 -6.02 21.06
CA LYS A 994 4.23 -7.17 20.75
C LYS A 994 3.12 -6.88 19.75
N ASN A 995 2.79 -5.60 19.53
CA ASN A 995 1.79 -5.16 18.57
C ASN A 995 2.20 -3.84 17.91
N TRP A 996 1.69 -3.59 16.71
CA TRP A 996 2.07 -2.43 15.89
C TRP A 996 1.72 -1.10 16.55
N TYR A 997 0.58 -1.00 17.26
CA TYR A 997 0.21 0.23 17.98
C TYR A 997 1.24 0.61 19.05
N SER A 998 1.78 -0.37 19.79
CA SER A 998 2.74 -0.12 20.87
C SER A 998 4.16 0.15 20.36
N ALA A 999 4.47 -0.27 19.12
CA ALA A 999 5.73 0.05 18.46
C ALA A 999 5.71 1.41 17.73
N LYS A 1000 4.55 2.07 17.63
CA LYS A 1000 4.41 3.39 16.99
C LYS A 1000 4.35 4.51 18.03
#